data_AF-A0A376ZP42-F1
#
_entry.id   AF-A0A376ZP42-F1
#
_cell.length_a   1.000
_cell.length_b   1.000
_cell.length_c   1.000
_cell.angle_alpha   90.00
_cell.angle_beta   90.00
_cell.angle_gamma   90.00
#
_symmetry.space_group_name_H-M   'P 1'
#
loop_
_entity.id
_entity.type
_entity.pdbx_description
1 polymer ?
#
loop_
_entity_poly.entity_id
_entity_poly.type
_entity_poly.pdbx_seq_one_letter_code
_entity_poly.pdbx_strand_id
1 'polypeptide(L)'
;MLLAGQLDDRILALQSQGIFTDPQSYITYATALAYRGEKARLQHYLNENKPLFTTDAQEKSWLYLLSKYSANPVQALANYTVQFADNRQYVVGATLPVLLKEGQYDAAQKLLATLPANEMLEERYAVSVATRNKAESLRLARLLYQQEPANLTRLDQLTWQLMQNEQSREAADLLLQRYPFQGDARVSQTLMARLASLLESHPYLATPAKVAILSKPLPLAEQRQWQSQLPGIADNCPAIVRLLGDMSPSYDAAAWNRLAKCYRDTLPGVALYAWLQAEQRQPNAWQHRAVAYQAYQVEDYATALAAWQKISLHDMSNEDLLAAANTAQAAGNGAARDRWLQQAEQRGLGNNALYWWLHAQRYIPGQPELALSDLTRSINIAPSANAYVARATIYRQRHNVPAAVSDLRAALELEPNNSNIQAALGYALWDSGDIAQSREMLEQAHKGLPDDPALIRQLAYVNQRLDDMPATQHYARLVIDDIDNQALITPLTPEQNQQRFNFRRLHEEVGRRWTFSFDSSIGLRSGAMSTANNNVGGAAPGKSYRSYGQLEAEYRIGRNMLLEGDLLSVYSRVFADTGENGVMMPVKNPMSGTGLRWKPLRDQIFFLAVEQQLPLNGQNGASDTMLRASASFFNGGKYSDEWHPNGSGWFAQNLYLDAAQYIRQDIQAWTADYRVSWHQKVANGQTIEPYAHVQDNGYRDKGTQGAQLGGVGVRWNIWTGETHYDAWPHKVSLGVKYQHTFKAINQRNGERNNAFLTIGVHW
;
A
#
# COMPACT_ATOMS: atom_id res chain seq x y z
N MET A 1 -9.29 0.65 108.57
CA MET A 1 -10.73 0.51 108.21
C MET A 1 -11.66 1.21 109.20
N LEU A 2 -11.52 1.05 110.53
CA LEU A 2 -12.41 1.70 111.52
C LEU A 2 -12.38 3.25 111.52
N LEU A 3 -11.22 3.89 111.38
CA LEU A 3 -11.10 5.37 111.30
C LEU A 3 -11.65 5.97 110.00
N ALA A 4 -11.61 5.20 108.89
CA ALA A 4 -12.15 5.66 107.61
C ALA A 4 -13.68 5.64 107.60
N GLY A 5 -14.31 4.62 108.19
CA GLY A 5 -15.77 4.53 108.29
C GLY A 5 -16.41 5.67 109.10
N GLN A 6 -15.78 6.07 110.21
CA GLN A 6 -16.27 7.20 111.03
C GLN A 6 -16.14 8.56 110.32
N LEU A 7 -15.13 8.74 109.48
CA LEU A 7 -14.95 9.94 108.64
C LEU A 7 -15.95 9.95 107.47
N ASP A 8 -16.19 8.80 106.84
CA ASP A 8 -17.17 8.62 105.76
C ASP A 8 -18.60 8.93 106.25
N ASP A 9 -19.01 8.38 107.40
CA ASP A 9 -20.34 8.64 108.00
C ASP A 9 -20.50 10.12 108.36
N ARG A 10 -19.41 10.79 108.77
CA ARG A 10 -19.40 12.22 109.07
C ARG A 10 -19.48 13.07 107.80
N ILE A 11 -18.81 12.69 106.72
CA ILE A 11 -18.91 13.38 105.41
C ILE A 11 -20.33 13.24 104.86
N LEU A 12 -20.93 12.05 104.91
CA LEU A 12 -22.30 11.81 104.47
C LEU A 12 -23.33 12.57 105.33
N ALA A 13 -23.15 12.59 106.66
CA ALA A 13 -23.98 13.37 107.56
C ALA A 13 -23.88 14.88 107.29
N LEU A 14 -22.68 15.40 107.03
CA LEU A 14 -22.47 16.80 106.67
C LEU A 14 -23.14 17.14 105.33
N GLN A 15 -23.03 16.26 104.33
CA GLN A 15 -23.71 16.41 103.03
C GLN A 15 -25.23 16.45 103.21
N SER A 16 -25.79 15.60 104.07
CA SER A 16 -27.24 15.60 104.38
C SER A 16 -27.72 16.88 105.07
N GLN A 17 -26.82 17.64 105.70
CA GLN A 17 -27.09 18.93 106.36
C GLN A 17 -26.80 20.15 105.47
N GLY A 18 -26.47 19.94 104.19
CA GLY A 18 -26.16 21.04 103.27
C GLY A 18 -24.73 21.59 103.38
N ILE A 19 -23.82 20.89 104.07
CA ILE A 19 -22.41 21.25 104.24
C ILE A 19 -21.56 20.24 103.43
N PHE A 20 -20.46 20.66 102.78
CA PHE A 20 -19.71 19.81 101.81
C PHE A 20 -20.53 19.36 100.58
N THR A 21 -21.53 20.16 100.18
CA THR A 21 -22.34 19.91 99.00
C THR A 21 -21.82 20.57 97.73
N ASP A 22 -20.60 21.11 97.73
CA ASP A 22 -19.98 21.58 96.49
C ASP A 22 -19.67 20.38 95.57
N PRO A 23 -19.74 20.56 94.25
CA PRO A 23 -19.63 19.42 93.32
C PRO A 23 -18.27 18.72 93.38
N GLN A 24 -17.20 19.44 93.75
CA GLN A 24 -15.87 18.88 93.87
C GLN A 24 -15.77 17.95 95.08
N SER A 25 -16.44 18.26 96.20
CA SER A 25 -16.52 17.39 97.37
C SER A 25 -17.20 16.05 97.05
N TYR A 26 -18.32 16.06 96.31
CA TYR A 26 -18.97 14.83 95.83
C TYR A 26 -18.04 13.96 94.98
N ILE A 27 -17.36 14.57 93.99
CA ILE A 27 -16.41 13.86 93.11
C ILE A 27 -15.23 13.31 93.91
N THR A 28 -14.67 14.11 94.83
CA THR A 28 -13.50 13.73 95.62
C THR A 28 -13.82 12.54 96.52
N TYR A 29 -14.99 12.55 97.16
CA TYR A 29 -15.43 11.43 97.99
C TYR A 29 -15.69 10.16 97.17
N ALA A 30 -16.41 10.27 96.04
CA ALA A 30 -16.65 9.15 95.14
C ALA A 30 -15.33 8.58 94.58
N THR A 31 -14.36 9.44 94.25
CA THR A 31 -13.02 9.04 93.79
C THR A 31 -12.24 8.36 94.91
N ALA A 32 -12.34 8.82 96.16
CA ALA A 32 -11.72 8.17 97.31
C ALA A 32 -12.30 6.78 97.57
N LEU A 33 -13.62 6.59 97.40
CA LEU A 33 -14.24 5.26 97.45
C LEU A 33 -13.74 4.36 96.32
N ALA A 34 -13.57 4.91 95.11
CA ALA A 34 -13.00 4.19 93.96
C ALA A 34 -11.55 3.76 94.23
N TYR A 35 -10.71 4.66 94.77
CA TYR A 35 -9.30 4.39 95.10
C TYR A 35 -9.15 3.31 96.18
N ARG A 36 -10.09 3.28 97.14
CA ARG A 36 -10.14 2.25 98.21
C ARG A 36 -10.73 0.91 97.76
N GLY A 37 -11.24 0.81 96.52
CA GLY A 37 -11.86 -0.41 95.99
C GLY A 37 -13.23 -0.73 96.60
N GLU A 38 -13.88 0.23 97.29
CA GLU A 38 -15.17 0.05 97.97
C GLU A 38 -16.37 0.10 97.00
N LYS A 39 -16.40 -0.85 96.05
CA LYS A 39 -17.32 -0.82 94.89
C LYS A 39 -18.80 -0.74 95.24
N ALA A 40 -19.27 -1.50 96.23
CA ALA A 40 -20.69 -1.52 96.61
C ALA A 40 -21.14 -0.17 97.21
N ARG A 41 -20.30 0.44 98.06
CA ARG A 41 -20.54 1.77 98.63
C ARG A 41 -20.49 2.85 97.57
N LEU A 42 -19.52 2.78 96.65
CA LEU A 42 -19.44 3.70 95.53
C LEU A 42 -20.67 3.62 94.62
N GLN A 43 -21.14 2.41 94.30
CA GLN A 43 -22.34 2.20 93.48
C GLN A 43 -23.58 2.83 94.13
N HIS A 44 -23.77 2.58 95.43
CA HIS A 44 -24.85 3.19 96.19
C HIS A 44 -24.75 4.73 96.15
N TYR A 45 -23.56 5.26 96.43
CA TYR A 45 -23.30 6.70 96.45
C TYR A 45 -23.58 7.39 95.11
N LEU A 46 -23.14 6.78 93.99
CA LEU A 46 -23.36 7.32 92.65
C LEU A 46 -24.84 7.28 92.24
N ASN A 47 -25.63 6.33 92.72
CA ASN A 47 -27.06 6.21 92.41
C ASN A 47 -27.91 7.22 93.20
N GLU A 48 -27.58 7.46 94.47
CA GLU A 48 -28.36 8.33 95.35
C GLU A 48 -28.06 9.81 95.18
N ASN A 49 -26.86 10.16 94.70
CA ASN A 49 -26.41 11.55 94.63
C ASN A 49 -26.39 12.06 93.19
N LYS A 50 -26.95 13.26 92.99
CA LYS A 50 -26.96 13.98 91.72
C LYS A 50 -26.48 15.42 91.92
N PRO A 51 -25.16 15.63 92.05
CA PRO A 51 -24.62 16.98 92.22
C PRO A 51 -24.90 17.87 91.01
N LEU A 52 -25.17 19.15 91.27
CA LEU A 52 -25.31 20.20 90.26
C LEU A 52 -23.92 20.75 89.94
N PHE A 53 -23.39 20.40 88.77
CA PHE A 53 -22.02 20.72 88.40
C PHE A 53 -21.91 22.17 87.92
N THR A 54 -20.84 22.85 88.29
CA THR A 54 -20.59 24.23 87.84
C THR A 54 -19.64 24.28 86.65
N THR A 55 -18.94 23.18 86.34
CA THR A 55 -18.10 23.04 85.15
C THR A 55 -18.32 21.71 84.43
N ASP A 56 -18.05 21.70 83.13
CA ASP A 56 -18.05 20.51 82.27
C ASP A 56 -17.09 19.43 82.78
N ALA A 57 -15.89 19.82 83.24
CA ALA A 57 -14.87 18.91 83.76
C ALA A 57 -15.32 18.16 85.03
N GLN A 58 -16.09 18.81 85.90
CA GLN A 58 -16.65 18.18 87.09
C GLN A 58 -17.70 17.13 86.70
N GLU A 59 -18.63 17.49 85.82
CA GLU A 59 -19.64 16.54 85.32
C GLU A 59 -18.98 15.36 84.58
N LYS A 60 -17.95 15.61 83.76
CA LYS A 60 -17.20 14.57 83.06
C LYS A 60 -16.56 13.57 84.02
N SER A 61 -16.02 14.07 85.14
CA SER A 61 -15.41 13.24 86.18
C SER A 61 -16.45 12.34 86.86
N TRP A 62 -17.66 12.86 87.09
CA TRP A 62 -18.77 12.06 87.62
C TRP A 62 -19.29 11.03 86.63
N LEU A 63 -19.44 11.41 85.36
CA LEU A 63 -19.81 10.50 84.27
C LEU A 63 -18.79 9.36 84.11
N TYR A 64 -17.50 9.63 84.31
CA TYR A 64 -16.46 8.59 84.33
C TYR A 64 -16.65 7.60 85.47
N LEU A 65 -16.99 8.09 86.67
CA LEU A 65 -17.28 7.22 87.81
C LEU A 65 -18.54 6.38 87.56
N LEU A 66 -19.58 6.98 86.98
CA LEU A 66 -20.80 6.28 86.58
C LEU A 66 -20.53 5.21 85.51
N SER A 67 -19.75 5.51 84.48
CA SER A 67 -19.46 4.59 83.38
C SER A 67 -18.63 3.39 83.82
N LYS A 68 -17.75 3.56 84.82
CA LYS A 68 -16.81 2.52 85.25
C LYS A 68 -17.29 1.68 86.42
N TYR A 69 -18.03 2.28 87.36
CA TYR A 69 -18.31 1.65 88.65
C TYR A 69 -19.78 1.30 88.88
N SER A 70 -20.73 1.82 88.10
CA SER A 70 -22.15 1.45 88.22
C SER A 70 -22.39 -0.05 88.00
N ALA A 71 -23.47 -0.58 88.59
CA ALA A 71 -23.86 -1.98 88.40
C ALA A 71 -24.29 -2.28 86.96
N ASN A 72 -25.01 -1.34 86.33
CA ASN A 72 -25.32 -1.33 84.90
C ASN A 72 -24.91 0.03 84.30
N PRO A 73 -23.68 0.18 83.80
CA PRO A 73 -23.18 1.44 83.26
C PRO A 73 -24.02 2.02 82.14
N VAL A 74 -24.55 1.19 81.25
CA VAL A 74 -25.36 1.64 80.11
C VAL A 74 -26.66 2.26 80.59
N GLN A 75 -27.36 1.59 81.51
CA GLN A 75 -28.61 2.09 82.08
C GLN A 75 -28.39 3.31 82.98
N ALA A 76 -27.30 3.33 83.75
CA ALA A 76 -26.94 4.46 84.61
C ALA A 76 -26.67 5.73 83.79
N LEU A 77 -25.94 5.60 82.69
CA LEU A 77 -25.64 6.70 81.77
C LEU A 77 -26.86 7.11 80.92
N ALA A 78 -27.67 6.17 80.45
CA ALA A 78 -28.89 6.47 79.68
C ALA A 78 -29.94 7.24 80.49
N ASN A 79 -30.00 7.03 81.80
CA ASN A 79 -30.90 7.72 82.72
C ASN A 79 -30.31 9.01 83.30
N TYR A 80 -29.07 9.36 82.94
CA TYR A 80 -28.40 10.55 83.43
C TYR A 80 -28.69 11.76 82.53
N THR A 81 -29.25 12.82 83.11
CA THR A 81 -29.51 14.08 82.39
C THR A 81 -28.25 14.94 82.38
N VAL A 82 -27.62 15.06 81.21
CA VAL A 82 -26.40 15.84 81.02
C VAL A 82 -26.66 17.35 81.17
N GLN A 83 -25.89 18.02 82.03
CA GLN A 83 -25.95 19.46 82.30
C GLN A 83 -25.18 20.28 81.26
N PHE A 84 -24.00 19.80 80.83
CA PHE A 84 -23.15 20.47 79.84
C PHE A 84 -23.17 19.75 78.49
N ALA A 85 -23.47 20.47 77.41
CA ALA A 85 -23.58 19.90 76.07
C ALA A 85 -22.32 19.10 75.65
N ASP A 86 -21.13 19.58 76.04
CA ASP A 86 -19.83 18.97 75.75
C ASP A 86 -19.68 17.55 76.32
N ASN A 87 -20.45 17.20 77.36
CA ASN A 87 -20.42 15.88 77.99
C ASN A 87 -21.37 14.86 77.35
N ARG A 88 -22.27 15.29 76.44
CA ARG A 88 -23.17 14.37 75.74
C ARG A 88 -22.39 13.37 74.89
N GLN A 89 -21.34 13.82 74.21
CA GLN A 89 -20.49 12.96 73.39
C GLN A 89 -19.83 11.86 74.23
N TYR A 90 -19.46 12.16 75.49
CA TYR A 90 -18.90 11.17 76.41
C TYR A 90 -19.94 10.09 76.77
N VAL A 91 -21.18 10.49 77.10
CA VAL A 91 -22.27 9.55 77.40
C VAL A 91 -22.57 8.65 76.22
N VAL A 92 -22.69 9.22 75.02
CA VAL A 92 -22.94 8.44 73.80
C VAL A 92 -21.76 7.52 73.50
N GLY A 93 -20.51 8.00 73.55
CA GLY A 93 -19.32 7.20 73.29
C GLY A 93 -19.13 6.02 74.26
N ALA A 94 -19.55 6.16 75.51
CA ALA A 94 -19.47 5.10 76.51
C ALA A 94 -20.59 4.06 76.41
N THR A 95 -21.77 4.43 75.90
CA THR A 95 -22.96 3.55 75.86
C THR A 95 -23.19 2.91 74.50
N LEU A 96 -22.92 3.63 73.42
CA LEU A 96 -23.22 3.21 72.05
C LEU A 96 -22.53 1.89 71.65
N PRO A 97 -21.23 1.64 71.92
CA PRO A 97 -20.60 0.38 71.53
C PRO A 97 -21.28 -0.87 72.14
N VAL A 98 -21.82 -0.76 73.35
CA VAL A 98 -22.55 -1.86 74.01
C VAL A 98 -23.89 -2.10 73.33
N LEU A 99 -24.65 -1.03 73.04
CA LEU A 99 -25.93 -1.12 72.32
C LEU A 99 -25.78 -1.74 70.93
N LEU A 100 -24.71 -1.38 70.20
CA LEU A 100 -24.40 -1.96 68.89
C LEU A 100 -24.05 -3.46 68.99
N LYS A 101 -23.28 -3.85 70.01
CA LYS A 101 -22.91 -5.25 70.25
C LYS A 101 -24.11 -6.12 70.62
N GLU A 102 -25.07 -5.55 71.34
CA GLU A 102 -26.31 -6.23 71.77
C GLU A 102 -27.43 -6.18 70.72
N GLY A 103 -27.20 -5.55 69.56
CA GLY A 103 -28.19 -5.43 68.49
C GLY A 103 -29.36 -4.48 68.79
N GLN A 104 -29.22 -3.61 69.80
CA GLN A 104 -30.26 -2.68 70.23
C GLN A 104 -30.25 -1.39 69.40
N TYR A 105 -30.50 -1.51 68.09
CA TYR A 105 -30.32 -0.40 67.14
C TYR A 105 -31.31 0.77 67.35
N ASP A 106 -32.54 0.52 67.80
CA ASP A 106 -33.51 1.59 68.09
C ASP A 106 -33.06 2.46 69.27
N ALA A 107 -32.47 1.84 70.29
CA ALA A 107 -31.90 2.56 71.44
C ALA A 107 -30.66 3.35 70.99
N ALA A 108 -29.80 2.75 70.16
CA ALA A 108 -28.65 3.43 69.57
C ALA A 108 -29.05 4.65 68.72
N GLN A 109 -30.12 4.56 67.92
CA GLN A 109 -30.64 5.68 67.13
C GLN A 109 -31.16 6.82 68.01
N LYS A 110 -31.97 6.51 69.02
CA LYS A 110 -32.47 7.52 69.97
C LYS A 110 -31.34 8.23 70.70
N LEU A 111 -30.33 7.47 71.13
CA LEU A 111 -29.16 8.00 71.79
C LEU A 111 -28.36 8.93 70.85
N LEU A 112 -28.10 8.51 69.62
CA LEU A 112 -27.43 9.34 68.61
C LEU A 112 -28.23 10.60 68.25
N ALA A 113 -29.57 10.57 68.29
CA ALA A 113 -30.41 11.74 68.03
C ALA A 113 -30.25 12.87 69.07
N THR A 114 -29.64 12.60 70.24
CA THR A 114 -29.36 13.62 71.27
C THR A 114 -28.16 14.52 70.95
N LEU A 115 -27.32 14.10 69.98
CA LEU A 115 -26.16 14.84 69.47
C LEU A 115 -26.49 15.56 68.16
N PRO A 116 -25.76 16.65 67.83
CA PRO A 116 -25.79 17.27 66.51
C PRO A 116 -25.62 16.26 65.36
N ALA A 117 -26.29 16.52 64.24
CA ALA A 117 -26.35 15.59 63.09
C ALA A 117 -25.00 15.38 62.38
N ASN A 118 -24.01 16.24 62.61
CA ASN A 118 -22.65 16.18 62.06
C ASN A 118 -21.65 15.46 62.98
N GLU A 119 -22.06 15.03 64.17
CA GLU A 119 -21.23 14.27 65.11
C GLU A 119 -21.48 12.76 65.01
N MET A 120 -20.44 11.97 65.35
CA MET A 120 -20.49 10.50 65.40
C MET A 120 -21.00 9.88 64.08
N LEU A 121 -20.53 10.41 62.96
CA LEU A 121 -21.01 10.01 61.62
C LEU A 121 -20.71 8.54 61.30
N GLU A 122 -19.60 8.00 61.79
CA GLU A 122 -19.23 6.60 61.62
C GLU A 122 -20.21 5.68 62.32
N GLU A 123 -20.55 6.00 63.56
CA GLU A 123 -21.47 5.19 64.35
C GLU A 123 -22.90 5.33 63.85
N ARG A 124 -23.30 6.54 63.41
CA ARG A 124 -24.56 6.74 62.69
C ARG A 124 -24.61 5.91 61.41
N TYR A 125 -23.51 5.86 60.66
CA TYR A 125 -23.46 5.09 59.42
C TYR A 125 -23.55 3.59 59.69
N ALA A 126 -22.80 3.08 60.67
CA ALA A 126 -22.87 1.68 61.08
C ALA A 126 -24.29 1.28 61.53
N VAL A 127 -24.97 2.13 62.31
CA VAL A 127 -26.38 1.91 62.68
C VAL A 127 -27.30 1.90 61.47
N SER A 128 -27.13 2.86 60.54
CA SER A 128 -27.98 2.95 59.35
C SER A 128 -27.86 1.74 58.42
N VAL A 129 -26.65 1.17 58.30
CA VAL A 129 -26.38 -0.06 57.56
C VAL A 129 -26.99 -1.26 58.29
N ALA A 130 -26.81 -1.36 59.61
CA ALA A 130 -27.35 -2.46 60.41
C ALA A 130 -28.89 -2.50 60.40
N THR A 131 -29.56 -1.35 60.37
CA THR A 131 -31.03 -1.25 60.27
C THR A 131 -31.56 -1.23 58.84
N ARG A 132 -30.68 -1.39 57.83
CA ARG A 132 -31.02 -1.32 56.40
C ARG A 132 -31.73 -0.04 55.97
N ASN A 133 -31.47 1.08 56.66
CA ASN A 133 -32.00 2.38 56.27
C ASN A 133 -31.19 2.92 55.07
N LYS A 134 -31.60 2.55 53.85
CA LYS A 134 -30.89 2.86 52.60
C LYS A 134 -30.71 4.36 52.36
N ALA A 135 -31.73 5.17 52.66
CA ALA A 135 -31.68 6.62 52.44
C ALA A 135 -30.63 7.29 53.35
N GLU A 136 -30.64 6.94 54.64
CA GLU A 136 -29.70 7.49 55.61
C GLU A 136 -28.28 6.94 55.39
N SER A 137 -28.15 5.65 55.06
CA SER A 137 -26.87 5.02 54.72
C SER A 137 -26.19 5.73 53.54
N LEU A 138 -26.94 6.05 52.48
CA LEU A 138 -26.39 6.77 51.33
C LEU A 138 -25.98 8.20 51.69
N ARG A 139 -26.83 8.91 52.45
CA ARG A 139 -26.55 10.29 52.87
C ARG A 139 -25.27 10.36 53.70
N LEU A 140 -25.14 9.46 54.68
CA LEU A 140 -23.97 9.38 55.56
C LEU A 140 -22.72 8.90 54.81
N ALA A 141 -22.82 7.92 53.92
CA ALA A 141 -21.69 7.49 53.09
C ALA A 141 -21.15 8.63 52.23
N ARG A 142 -22.02 9.44 51.62
CA ARG A 142 -21.61 10.63 50.85
C ARG A 142 -20.95 11.68 51.74
N LEU A 143 -21.50 11.92 52.93
CA LEU A 143 -20.95 12.89 53.88
C LEU A 143 -19.58 12.46 54.41
N LEU A 144 -19.43 11.20 54.82
CA LEU A 144 -18.16 10.62 55.27
C LEU A 144 -17.10 10.65 54.19
N TYR A 145 -17.48 10.36 52.94
CA TYR A 145 -16.56 10.50 51.81
C TYR A 145 -16.18 11.97 51.55
N GLN A 146 -17.10 12.93 51.69
CA GLN A 146 -16.80 14.36 51.52
C GLN A 146 -15.84 14.90 52.58
N GLN A 147 -15.79 14.31 53.79
CA GLN A 147 -14.82 14.71 54.82
C GLN A 147 -13.39 14.30 54.47
N GLU A 148 -13.21 13.15 53.83
CA GLU A 148 -11.90 12.62 53.45
C GLU A 148 -11.88 12.11 51.99
N PRO A 149 -12.06 12.97 50.98
CA PRO A 149 -12.20 12.54 49.57
C PRO A 149 -10.92 11.91 48.99
N ALA A 150 -9.77 12.15 49.63
CA ALA A 150 -8.49 11.56 49.27
C ALA A 150 -8.29 10.13 49.84
N ASN A 151 -9.06 9.73 50.85
CA ASN A 151 -8.88 8.45 51.55
C ASN A 151 -9.56 7.30 50.77
N LEU A 152 -8.78 6.62 49.92
CA LEU A 152 -9.28 5.51 49.10
C LEU A 152 -9.70 4.29 49.94
N THR A 153 -9.06 4.05 51.09
CA THR A 153 -9.44 2.96 52.00
C THR A 153 -10.82 3.20 52.58
N ARG A 154 -11.14 4.45 52.92
CA ARG A 154 -12.48 4.84 53.35
C ARG A 154 -13.49 4.70 52.22
N LEU A 155 -13.17 5.15 51.01
CA LEU A 155 -14.03 4.92 49.84
C LEU A 155 -14.30 3.43 49.59
N ASP A 156 -13.27 2.58 49.75
CA ASP A 156 -13.41 1.12 49.64
C ASP A 156 -14.38 0.58 50.69
N GLN A 157 -14.22 0.96 51.96
CA GLN A 157 -15.13 0.53 53.04
C GLN A 157 -16.58 0.98 52.79
N LEU A 158 -16.79 2.26 52.47
CA LEU A 158 -18.11 2.84 52.23
C LEU A 158 -18.82 2.16 51.05
N THR A 159 -18.12 1.98 49.93
CA THR A 159 -18.72 1.36 48.74
C THR A 159 -18.98 -0.13 48.94
N TRP A 160 -18.14 -0.83 49.72
CA TRP A 160 -18.40 -2.22 50.09
C TRP A 160 -19.66 -2.35 50.95
N GLN A 161 -19.81 -1.50 51.97
CA GLN A 161 -20.97 -1.52 52.86
C GLN A 161 -22.26 -1.13 52.12
N LEU A 162 -22.20 -0.17 51.19
CA LEU A 162 -23.34 0.13 50.29
C LEU A 162 -23.76 -1.09 49.47
N MET A 163 -22.81 -1.86 48.93
CA MET A 163 -23.13 -3.10 48.19
C MET A 163 -23.80 -4.14 49.09
N GLN A 164 -23.31 -4.33 50.33
CA GLN A 164 -23.94 -5.25 51.30
C GLN A 164 -25.36 -4.83 51.69
N ASN A 165 -25.67 -3.53 51.61
CA ASN A 165 -26.98 -2.98 51.88
C ASN A 165 -27.89 -2.88 50.62
N GLU A 166 -27.56 -3.63 49.55
CA GLU A 166 -28.29 -3.63 48.26
C GLU A 166 -28.35 -2.24 47.57
N GLN A 167 -27.30 -1.43 47.75
CA GLN A 167 -27.15 -0.09 47.14
C GLN A 167 -25.99 -0.08 46.14
N SER A 168 -25.92 -1.14 45.32
CA SER A 168 -24.83 -1.37 44.36
C SER A 168 -24.76 -0.29 43.27
N ARG A 169 -25.90 0.25 42.83
CA ARG A 169 -25.95 1.37 41.88
C ARG A 169 -25.32 2.63 42.47
N GLU A 170 -25.68 2.96 43.71
CA GLU A 170 -25.16 4.14 44.39
C GLU A 170 -23.67 4.02 44.71
N ALA A 171 -23.22 2.80 45.04
CA ALA A 171 -21.80 2.49 45.18
C ALA A 171 -21.05 2.75 43.85
N ALA A 172 -21.62 2.34 42.71
CA ALA A 172 -21.04 2.58 41.39
C ALA A 172 -20.97 4.08 41.07
N ASP A 173 -22.03 4.84 41.35
CA ASP A 173 -22.05 6.29 41.16
C ASP A 173 -20.96 7.00 41.99
N LEU A 174 -20.75 6.57 43.24
CA LEU A 174 -19.71 7.13 44.12
C LEU A 174 -18.30 6.83 43.58
N LEU A 175 -18.06 5.61 43.08
CA LEU A 175 -16.80 5.23 42.43
C LEU A 175 -16.55 6.02 41.15
N LEU A 176 -17.57 6.17 40.30
CA LEU A 176 -17.52 6.95 39.06
C LEU A 176 -17.33 8.45 39.31
N GLN A 177 -17.69 8.95 40.49
CA GLN A 177 -17.44 10.34 40.89
C GLN A 177 -15.99 10.55 41.33
N ARG A 178 -15.37 9.57 42.01
CA ARG A 178 -13.97 9.67 42.47
C ARG A 178 -12.95 9.38 41.37
N TYR A 179 -13.31 8.56 40.37
CA TYR A 179 -12.38 8.11 39.33
C TYR A 179 -11.63 9.30 38.67
N PRO A 180 -10.30 9.24 38.51
CA PRO A 180 -9.41 8.10 38.71
C PRO A 180 -8.93 7.88 40.16
N PHE A 181 -8.70 6.62 40.57
CA PHE A 181 -8.23 6.26 41.90
C PHE A 181 -6.71 6.49 42.04
N GLN A 182 -6.33 7.66 42.54
CA GLN A 182 -4.94 8.04 42.80
C GLN A 182 -4.60 7.80 44.27
N GLY A 183 -3.65 6.91 44.56
CA GLY A 183 -3.26 6.52 45.91
C GLY A 183 -2.58 5.14 45.95
N ASP A 184 -2.77 4.40 47.05
CA ASP A 184 -2.24 3.05 47.22
C ASP A 184 -2.66 2.12 46.07
N ALA A 185 -1.68 1.47 45.43
CA ALA A 185 -1.91 0.66 44.24
C ALA A 185 -2.85 -0.53 44.48
N ARG A 186 -2.77 -1.17 45.65
CA ARG A 186 -3.62 -2.32 46.00
C ARG A 186 -5.07 -1.89 46.21
N VAL A 187 -5.28 -0.76 46.88
CA VAL A 187 -6.62 -0.20 47.08
C VAL A 187 -7.20 0.27 45.75
N SER A 188 -6.43 1.00 44.94
CA SER A 188 -6.87 1.43 43.60
C SER A 188 -7.26 0.26 42.70
N GLN A 189 -6.50 -0.84 42.72
CA GLN A 189 -6.83 -2.05 41.98
C GLN A 189 -8.14 -2.70 42.48
N THR A 190 -8.34 -2.74 43.80
CA THR A 190 -9.56 -3.26 44.42
C THR A 190 -10.78 -2.44 44.01
N LEU A 191 -10.67 -1.11 44.06
CA LEU A 191 -11.72 -0.19 43.63
C LEU A 191 -12.01 -0.30 42.13
N MET A 192 -10.98 -0.49 41.31
CA MET A 192 -11.13 -0.68 39.86
C MET A 192 -11.86 -1.99 39.54
N ALA A 193 -11.49 -3.10 40.19
CA ALA A 193 -12.17 -4.39 40.02
C ALA A 193 -13.64 -4.31 40.45
N ARG A 194 -13.92 -3.63 41.57
CA ARG A 194 -15.29 -3.37 42.03
C ARG A 194 -16.08 -2.54 41.03
N LEU A 195 -15.49 -1.45 40.53
CA LEU A 195 -16.13 -0.61 39.52
C LEU A 195 -16.45 -1.41 38.25
N ALA A 196 -15.54 -2.27 37.78
CA ALA A 196 -15.78 -3.14 36.63
C ALA A 196 -16.99 -4.06 36.84
N SER A 197 -17.05 -4.77 37.98
CA SER A 197 -18.17 -5.66 38.32
C SER A 197 -19.51 -4.91 38.48
N LEU A 198 -19.47 -3.70 39.04
CA LEU A 198 -20.65 -2.86 39.18
C LEU A 198 -21.16 -2.32 37.84
N LEU A 199 -20.27 -1.97 36.92
CA LEU A 199 -20.64 -1.56 35.56
C LEU A 199 -21.17 -2.74 34.73
N GLU A 200 -20.69 -3.96 34.97
CA GLU A 200 -21.20 -5.16 34.29
C GLU A 200 -22.64 -5.47 34.73
N SER A 201 -22.92 -5.34 36.04
CA SER A 201 -24.27 -5.51 36.58
C SER A 201 -25.22 -4.34 36.27
N HIS A 202 -24.68 -3.14 36.02
CA HIS A 202 -25.45 -1.92 35.73
C HIS A 202 -24.90 -1.19 34.49
N PRO A 203 -24.99 -1.79 33.28
CA PRO A 203 -24.33 -1.27 32.08
C PRO A 203 -24.82 0.11 31.65
N TYR A 204 -26.06 0.47 32.00
CA TYR A 204 -26.63 1.79 31.72
C TYR A 204 -25.91 2.95 32.45
N LEU A 205 -25.09 2.66 33.48
CA LEU A 205 -24.26 3.66 34.15
C LEU A 205 -23.03 4.06 33.32
N ALA A 206 -22.60 3.22 32.39
CA ALA A 206 -21.50 3.50 31.45
C ALA A 206 -21.97 4.41 30.30
N THR A 207 -22.52 5.58 30.63
CA THR A 207 -22.95 6.57 29.63
C THR A 207 -21.76 7.05 28.78
N PRO A 208 -21.96 7.55 27.56
CA PRO A 208 -20.86 8.06 26.72
C PRO A 208 -19.96 9.09 27.42
N ALA A 209 -20.54 9.95 28.27
CA ALA A 209 -19.79 10.91 29.07
C ALA A 209 -18.90 10.23 30.13
N LYS A 210 -19.42 9.20 30.81
CA LYS A 210 -18.64 8.42 31.79
C LYS A 210 -17.56 7.60 31.10
N VAL A 211 -17.86 6.96 29.96
CA VAL A 211 -16.87 6.23 29.14
C VAL A 211 -15.76 7.16 28.65
N ALA A 212 -16.08 8.40 28.23
CA ALA A 212 -15.07 9.38 27.85
C ALA A 212 -14.09 9.69 29.00
N ILE A 213 -14.57 9.78 30.24
CA ILE A 213 -13.73 9.95 31.43
C ILE A 213 -12.90 8.68 31.72
N LEU A 214 -13.54 7.50 31.69
CA LEU A 214 -12.90 6.21 31.94
C LEU A 214 -11.83 5.86 30.89
N SER A 215 -11.96 6.39 29.67
CA SER A 215 -11.00 6.18 28.58
C SER A 215 -9.80 7.13 28.60
N LYS A 216 -9.69 8.05 29.57
CA LYS A 216 -8.49 8.88 29.73
C LYS A 216 -7.33 8.01 30.24
N PRO A 217 -6.20 7.91 29.52
CA PRO A 217 -5.13 6.98 29.88
C PRO A 217 -4.57 7.25 31.28
N LEU A 218 -4.54 6.22 32.12
CA LEU A 218 -3.84 6.25 33.40
C LEU A 218 -2.31 6.16 33.21
N PRO A 219 -1.48 6.61 34.18
CA PRO A 219 -0.03 6.69 34.00
C PRO A 219 0.66 5.34 33.82
N LEU A 220 0.18 4.28 34.48
CA LEU A 220 0.79 2.95 34.42
C LEU A 220 0.14 2.09 33.35
N ALA A 221 0.95 1.33 32.62
CA ALA A 221 0.47 0.43 31.56
C ALA A 221 -0.50 -0.64 32.09
N GLU A 222 -0.19 -1.25 33.23
CA GLU A 222 -1.09 -2.23 33.86
C GLU A 222 -2.48 -1.64 34.12
N GLN A 223 -2.55 -0.38 34.56
CA GLN A 223 -3.82 0.31 34.79
C GLN A 223 -4.60 0.55 33.48
N ARG A 224 -3.92 0.96 32.40
CA ARG A 224 -4.54 1.12 31.08
C ARG A 224 -5.07 -0.20 30.53
N GLN A 225 -4.35 -1.29 30.77
CA GLN A 225 -4.83 -2.64 30.45
C GLN A 225 -6.13 -2.98 31.18
N TRP A 226 -6.25 -2.65 32.47
CA TRP A 226 -7.51 -2.81 33.21
C TRP A 226 -8.61 -1.88 32.69
N GLN A 227 -8.30 -0.61 32.37
CA GLN A 227 -9.28 0.32 31.78
C GLN A 227 -9.88 -0.22 30.49
N SER A 228 -9.05 -0.86 29.65
CA SER A 228 -9.49 -1.41 28.35
C SER A 228 -10.53 -2.54 28.47
N GLN A 229 -10.69 -3.11 29.67
CA GLN A 229 -11.60 -4.22 29.95
C GLN A 229 -12.94 -3.75 30.52
N LEU A 230 -13.07 -2.46 30.85
CA LEU A 230 -14.30 -1.96 31.46
C LEU A 230 -15.49 -2.09 30.49
N PRO A 231 -16.68 -2.45 31.01
CA PRO A 231 -17.92 -2.39 30.24
C PRO A 231 -18.12 -1.01 29.58
N GLY A 232 -18.49 -1.01 28.29
CA GLY A 232 -18.60 0.21 27.47
C GLY A 232 -17.28 0.70 26.84
N ILE A 233 -16.13 0.18 27.27
CA ILE A 233 -14.82 0.39 26.62
C ILE A 233 -14.39 -0.83 25.81
N ALA A 234 -14.63 -2.05 26.31
CA ALA A 234 -14.15 -3.29 25.70
C ALA A 234 -14.60 -3.52 24.25
N ASP A 235 -15.72 -2.91 23.85
CA ASP A 235 -16.25 -2.96 22.47
C ASP A 235 -16.13 -1.63 21.73
N ASN A 236 -15.42 -0.64 22.31
CA ASN A 236 -15.26 0.70 21.76
C ASN A 236 -13.81 0.91 21.30
N CYS A 237 -13.57 0.65 20.02
CA CYS A 237 -12.22 0.72 19.46
C CYS A 237 -11.51 2.06 19.60
N PRO A 238 -12.15 3.22 19.39
CA PRO A 238 -11.54 4.52 19.70
C PRO A 238 -11.06 4.65 21.15
N ALA A 239 -11.81 4.11 22.12
CA ALA A 239 -11.40 4.11 23.52
C ALA A 239 -10.23 3.13 23.79
N ILE A 240 -10.27 1.93 23.20
CA ILE A 240 -9.18 0.95 23.29
C ILE A 240 -7.89 1.50 22.72
N VAL A 241 -7.92 2.07 21.52
CA VAL A 241 -6.75 2.67 20.86
C VAL A 241 -6.21 3.84 21.69
N ARG A 242 -7.06 4.66 22.29
CA ARG A 242 -6.62 5.73 23.21
C ARG A 242 -5.87 5.18 24.42
N LEU A 243 -6.30 4.04 24.97
CA LEU A 243 -5.73 3.45 26.18
C LEU A 243 -4.49 2.59 25.92
N LEU A 244 -4.48 1.80 24.84
CA LEU A 244 -3.46 0.79 24.55
C LEU A 244 -2.59 1.13 23.33
N GLY A 245 -2.88 2.22 22.62
CA GLY A 245 -2.15 2.63 21.42
C GLY A 245 -0.73 3.13 21.68
N ASP A 246 -0.34 3.29 22.95
CA ASP A 246 1.05 3.46 23.37
C ASP A 246 1.87 2.18 23.26
N MET A 247 1.22 1.03 23.00
CA MET A 247 1.87 -0.23 22.63
C MET A 247 2.91 -0.71 23.65
N SER A 248 2.62 -0.54 24.95
CA SER A 248 3.53 -0.90 26.03
C SER A 248 3.98 -2.38 25.95
N PRO A 249 5.29 -2.67 26.09
CA PRO A 249 5.77 -4.05 26.13
C PRO A 249 5.24 -4.85 27.33
N SER A 250 4.74 -4.16 28.37
CA SER A 250 4.17 -4.80 29.56
C SER A 250 2.75 -5.33 29.37
N TYR A 251 2.08 -5.03 28.24
CA TYR A 251 0.73 -5.52 27.98
C TYR A 251 0.70 -7.03 27.82
N ASP A 252 -0.36 -7.67 28.32
CA ASP A 252 -0.59 -9.09 28.17
C ASP A 252 -1.18 -9.43 26.78
N ALA A 253 -1.31 -10.72 26.49
CA ALA A 253 -1.85 -11.17 25.22
C ALA A 253 -3.29 -10.65 24.97
N ALA A 254 -4.13 -10.52 25.99
CA ALA A 254 -5.51 -10.07 25.84
C ALA A 254 -5.62 -8.58 25.48
N ALA A 255 -4.74 -7.74 26.04
CA ALA A 255 -4.62 -6.33 25.69
C ALA A 255 -4.16 -6.16 24.24
N TRP A 256 -3.13 -6.90 23.83
CA TRP A 256 -2.67 -6.91 22.44
C TRP A 256 -3.74 -7.42 21.47
N ASN A 257 -4.51 -8.44 21.84
CA ASN A 257 -5.65 -8.94 21.06
C ASN A 257 -6.72 -7.86 20.83
N ARG A 258 -7.08 -7.11 21.88
CA ARG A 258 -8.05 -6.00 21.78
C ARG A 258 -7.54 -4.93 20.81
N LEU A 259 -6.26 -4.56 20.94
CA LEU A 259 -5.63 -3.58 20.06
C LEU A 259 -5.61 -4.06 18.60
N ALA A 260 -5.21 -5.32 18.38
CA ALA A 260 -5.14 -5.92 17.05
C ALA A 260 -6.51 -5.97 16.36
N LYS A 261 -7.57 -6.38 17.09
CA LYS A 261 -8.95 -6.36 16.58
C LYS A 261 -9.39 -4.96 16.13
N CYS A 262 -9.01 -3.92 16.89
CA CYS A 262 -9.38 -2.55 16.56
C CYS A 262 -8.62 -1.95 15.38
N TYR A 263 -7.41 -2.43 15.10
CA TYR A 263 -6.64 -2.00 13.94
C TYR A 263 -6.91 -2.83 12.68
N ARG A 264 -7.57 -3.99 12.78
CA ARG A 264 -7.75 -4.97 11.71
C ARG A 264 -8.07 -4.36 10.34
N ASP A 265 -9.05 -3.46 10.30
CA ASP A 265 -9.56 -2.89 9.04
C ASP A 265 -8.97 -1.51 8.70
N THR A 266 -8.42 -0.81 9.70
CA THR A 266 -7.95 0.58 9.53
C THR A 266 -6.44 0.68 9.33
N LEU A 267 -5.67 -0.15 10.03
CA LEU A 267 -4.21 -0.20 10.00
C LEU A 267 -3.75 -1.67 10.07
N PRO A 268 -3.98 -2.46 9.01
CA PRO A 268 -3.80 -3.92 9.06
C PRO A 268 -2.35 -4.35 9.34
N GLY A 269 -1.34 -3.55 8.96
CA GLY A 269 0.06 -3.80 9.32
C GLY A 269 0.33 -3.63 10.83
N VAL A 270 -0.29 -2.63 11.45
CA VAL A 270 -0.23 -2.43 12.91
C VAL A 270 -1.00 -3.53 13.64
N ALA A 271 -2.14 -3.96 13.08
CA ALA A 271 -2.89 -5.09 13.58
C ALA A 271 -2.05 -6.38 13.57
N LEU A 272 -1.30 -6.64 12.49
CA LEU A 272 -0.39 -7.79 12.40
C LEU A 272 0.67 -7.74 13.51
N TYR A 273 1.30 -6.59 13.70
CA TYR A 273 2.27 -6.41 14.78
C TYR A 273 1.66 -6.72 16.16
N ALA A 274 0.46 -6.21 16.43
CA ALA A 274 -0.25 -6.48 17.68
C ALA A 274 -0.61 -7.96 17.85
N TRP A 275 -1.03 -8.66 16.80
CA TRP A 275 -1.24 -10.11 16.83
C TRP A 275 0.04 -10.90 17.12
N LEU A 276 1.17 -10.51 16.52
CA LEU A 276 2.47 -11.13 16.79
C LEU A 276 2.90 -10.92 18.26
N GLN A 277 2.66 -9.74 18.81
CA GLN A 277 2.92 -9.46 20.24
C GLN A 277 2.05 -10.33 21.15
N ALA A 278 0.79 -10.55 20.79
CA ALA A 278 -0.10 -11.44 21.53
C ALA A 278 0.32 -12.92 21.42
N GLU A 279 0.70 -13.38 20.23
CA GLU A 279 1.22 -14.72 19.96
C GLU A 279 2.47 -15.03 20.79
N GLN A 280 3.43 -14.10 20.85
CA GLN A 280 4.66 -14.27 21.61
C GLN A 280 4.41 -14.49 23.12
N ARG A 281 3.38 -13.84 23.66
CA ARG A 281 3.02 -13.91 25.09
C ARG A 281 2.19 -15.13 25.44
N GLN A 282 1.35 -15.59 24.50
CA GLN A 282 0.46 -16.73 24.72
C GLN A 282 0.36 -17.57 23.44
N PRO A 283 1.39 -18.36 23.09
CA PRO A 283 1.39 -19.15 21.86
C PRO A 283 0.35 -20.26 21.94
N ASN A 284 -0.67 -20.19 21.08
CA ASN A 284 -1.72 -21.19 20.95
C ASN A 284 -2.36 -21.12 19.56
N ALA A 285 -3.14 -22.15 19.21
CA ALA A 285 -3.78 -22.26 17.90
C ALA A 285 -4.62 -21.02 17.52
N TRP A 286 -5.29 -20.38 18.48
CA TRP A 286 -6.10 -19.20 18.24
C TRP A 286 -5.24 -17.98 17.85
N GLN A 287 -4.10 -17.77 18.53
CA GLN A 287 -3.16 -16.70 18.19
C GLN A 287 -2.49 -16.94 16.84
N HIS A 288 -2.04 -18.17 16.60
CA HIS A 288 -1.45 -18.56 15.30
C HIS A 288 -2.43 -18.30 14.16
N ARG A 289 -3.71 -18.66 14.33
CA ARG A 289 -4.77 -18.40 13.34
C ARG A 289 -4.95 -16.90 13.10
N ALA A 290 -4.97 -16.09 14.15
CA ALA A 290 -5.15 -14.65 14.03
C ALA A 290 -3.99 -13.99 13.26
N VAL A 291 -2.75 -14.37 13.57
CA VAL A 291 -1.55 -13.95 12.82
C VAL A 291 -1.66 -14.39 11.36
N ALA A 292 -2.00 -15.65 11.09
CA ALA A 292 -2.12 -16.19 9.74
C ALA A 292 -3.08 -15.38 8.86
N TYR A 293 -4.30 -15.12 9.33
CA TYR A 293 -5.28 -14.34 8.57
C TYR A 293 -4.86 -12.88 8.41
N GLN A 294 -4.34 -12.23 9.45
CA GLN A 294 -3.92 -10.83 9.36
C GLN A 294 -2.71 -10.66 8.43
N ALA A 295 -1.75 -11.58 8.49
CA ALA A 295 -0.56 -11.59 7.65
C ALA A 295 -0.92 -11.76 6.18
N TYR A 296 -1.87 -12.65 5.86
CA TYR A 296 -2.38 -12.79 4.49
C TYR A 296 -3.03 -11.49 3.99
N GLN A 297 -3.79 -10.79 4.82
CA GLN A 297 -4.46 -9.53 4.46
C GLN A 297 -3.48 -8.40 4.11
N VAL A 298 -2.28 -8.40 4.68
CA VAL A 298 -1.21 -7.44 4.35
C VAL A 298 -0.19 -7.98 3.34
N GLU A 299 -0.52 -9.10 2.69
CA GLU A 299 0.32 -9.76 1.67
C GLU A 299 1.68 -10.26 2.20
N ASP A 300 1.83 -10.39 3.53
CA ASP A 300 2.97 -11.08 4.14
C ASP A 300 2.71 -12.59 4.18
N TYR A 301 2.75 -13.20 3.00
CA TYR A 301 2.46 -14.62 2.82
C TYR A 301 3.46 -15.53 3.52
N ALA A 302 4.69 -15.07 3.75
CA ALA A 302 5.72 -15.83 4.47
C ALA A 302 5.36 -15.97 5.96
N THR A 303 5.01 -14.87 6.61
CA THR A 303 4.55 -14.88 8.01
C THR A 303 3.24 -15.64 8.14
N ALA A 304 2.30 -15.44 7.21
CA ALA A 304 1.03 -16.16 7.20
C ALA A 304 1.24 -17.69 7.11
N LEU A 305 2.10 -18.13 6.19
CA LEU A 305 2.41 -19.54 5.99
C LEU A 305 3.07 -20.15 7.24
N ALA A 306 4.02 -19.45 7.84
CA ALA A 306 4.68 -19.88 9.06
C ALA A 306 3.69 -20.02 10.23
N ALA A 307 2.73 -19.09 10.35
CA ALA A 307 1.69 -19.15 11.37
C ALA A 307 0.76 -20.35 11.18
N TRP A 308 0.32 -20.63 9.94
CA TRP A 308 -0.47 -21.84 9.64
C TRP A 308 0.24 -23.14 10.02
N GLN A 309 1.55 -23.22 9.79
CA GLN A 309 2.36 -24.41 10.12
C GLN A 309 2.49 -24.67 11.63
N LYS A 310 2.26 -23.67 12.48
CA LYS A 310 2.23 -23.83 13.95
C LYS A 310 0.92 -24.44 14.46
N ILE A 311 -0.13 -24.50 13.64
CA ILE A 311 -1.43 -25.04 14.03
C ILE A 311 -1.48 -26.53 13.72
N SER A 312 -1.87 -27.35 14.70
CA SER A 312 -2.03 -28.79 14.48
C SER A 312 -3.23 -29.06 13.57
N LEU A 313 -3.17 -30.13 12.76
CA LEU A 313 -4.31 -30.49 11.89
C LEU A 313 -5.61 -30.69 12.69
N HIS A 314 -5.54 -31.18 13.92
CA HIS A 314 -6.72 -31.35 14.77
C HIS A 314 -7.40 -30.01 15.12
N ASP A 315 -6.61 -28.97 15.36
CA ASP A 315 -7.11 -27.63 15.74
C ASP A 315 -7.54 -26.78 14.54
N MET A 316 -7.16 -27.18 13.32
CA MET A 316 -7.55 -26.51 12.08
C MET A 316 -8.99 -26.83 11.70
N SER A 317 -9.77 -25.79 11.46
CA SER A 317 -11.09 -25.88 10.82
C SER A 317 -10.95 -26.24 9.32
N ASN A 318 -12.06 -26.58 8.68
CA ASN A 318 -12.07 -26.80 7.23
C ASN A 318 -11.74 -25.54 6.43
N GLU A 319 -12.14 -24.36 6.94
CA GLU A 319 -11.79 -23.06 6.37
C GLU A 319 -10.29 -22.77 6.55
N ASP A 320 -9.73 -23.10 7.72
CA ASP A 320 -8.30 -22.94 8.00
C ASP A 320 -7.45 -23.75 7.01
N LEU A 321 -7.86 -24.99 6.67
CA LEU A 321 -7.14 -25.83 5.73
C LEU A 321 -7.06 -25.22 4.33
N LEU A 322 -8.17 -24.70 3.81
CA LEU A 322 -8.21 -24.07 2.50
C LEU A 322 -7.52 -22.70 2.52
N ALA A 323 -7.64 -21.93 3.60
CA ALA A 323 -6.92 -20.67 3.78
C ALA A 323 -5.39 -20.90 3.84
N ALA A 324 -4.94 -21.94 4.53
CA ALA A 324 -3.54 -22.34 4.58
C ALA A 324 -3.04 -22.78 3.19
N ALA A 325 -3.80 -23.63 2.48
CA ALA A 325 -3.48 -24.02 1.11
C ALA A 325 -3.39 -22.82 0.15
N ASN A 326 -4.32 -21.87 0.26
CA ASN A 326 -4.29 -20.62 -0.49
C ASN A 326 -3.09 -19.74 -0.13
N THR A 327 -2.76 -19.63 1.16
CA THR A 327 -1.57 -18.92 1.63
C THR A 327 -0.29 -19.56 1.07
N ALA A 328 -0.20 -20.89 1.05
CA ALA A 328 0.92 -21.60 0.44
C ALA A 328 1.02 -21.35 -1.07
N GLN A 329 -0.10 -21.29 -1.78
CA GLN A 329 -0.11 -20.92 -3.19
C GLN A 329 0.43 -19.50 -3.40
N ALA A 330 -0.04 -18.53 -2.64
CA ALA A 330 0.41 -17.14 -2.72
C ALA A 330 1.90 -16.98 -2.33
N ALA A 331 2.37 -17.75 -1.36
CA ALA A 331 3.78 -17.81 -0.95
C ALA A 331 4.69 -18.58 -1.94
N GLY A 332 4.15 -19.12 -3.04
CA GLY A 332 4.91 -19.93 -4.01
C GLY A 332 5.32 -21.33 -3.50
N ASN A 333 4.74 -21.79 -2.40
CA ASN A 333 5.05 -23.10 -1.79
C ASN A 333 4.04 -24.18 -2.24
N GLY A 334 4.20 -24.66 -3.48
CA GLY A 334 3.31 -25.68 -4.05
C GLY A 334 3.26 -26.99 -3.25
N ALA A 335 4.37 -27.38 -2.61
CA ALA A 335 4.42 -28.59 -1.79
C ALA A 335 3.54 -28.48 -0.53
N ALA A 336 3.57 -27.32 0.16
CA ALA A 336 2.71 -27.08 1.32
C ALA A 336 1.23 -27.00 0.91
N ARG A 337 0.92 -26.31 -0.20
CA ARG A 337 -0.43 -26.27 -0.78
C ARG A 337 -0.97 -27.69 -0.99
N ASP A 338 -0.22 -28.53 -1.68
CA ASP A 338 -0.66 -29.88 -2.05
C ASP A 338 -0.89 -30.77 -0.82
N ARG A 339 -0.06 -30.64 0.23
CA ARG A 339 -0.28 -31.35 1.50
C ARG A 339 -1.59 -30.95 2.17
N TRP A 340 -1.90 -29.66 2.24
CA TRP A 340 -3.15 -29.19 2.83
C TRP A 340 -4.36 -29.55 1.98
N LEU A 341 -4.24 -29.53 0.65
CA LEU A 341 -5.30 -30.01 -0.24
C LEU A 341 -5.57 -31.51 -0.04
N GLN A 342 -4.53 -32.33 0.13
CA GLN A 342 -4.72 -33.75 0.44
C GLN A 342 -5.50 -33.94 1.76
N GLN A 343 -5.22 -33.13 2.78
CA GLN A 343 -5.98 -33.16 4.04
C GLN A 343 -7.41 -32.66 3.87
N ALA A 344 -7.62 -31.62 3.05
CA ALA A 344 -8.95 -31.12 2.71
C ALA A 344 -9.79 -32.18 1.98
N GLU A 345 -9.18 -32.93 1.06
CA GLU A 345 -9.82 -34.04 0.35
C GLU A 345 -10.23 -35.17 1.30
N GLN A 346 -9.34 -35.56 2.22
CA GLN A 346 -9.65 -36.56 3.26
C GLN A 346 -10.83 -36.15 4.16
N ARG A 347 -11.05 -34.84 4.33
CA ARG A 347 -12.21 -34.27 5.05
C ARG A 347 -13.45 -34.06 4.16
N GLY A 348 -13.42 -34.49 2.90
CA GLY A 348 -14.56 -34.41 1.99
C GLY A 348 -14.81 -33.01 1.41
N LEU A 349 -13.81 -32.12 1.37
CA LEU A 349 -13.95 -30.75 0.83
C LEU A 349 -13.92 -30.68 -0.71
N GLY A 350 -14.12 -31.81 -1.40
CA GLY A 350 -14.20 -31.90 -2.85
C GLY A 350 -15.44 -31.24 -3.48
N ASN A 351 -16.35 -30.68 -2.68
CA ASN A 351 -17.46 -29.84 -3.15
C ASN A 351 -17.20 -28.35 -2.95
N ASN A 352 -15.99 -27.94 -2.57
CA ASN A 352 -15.62 -26.54 -2.38
C ASN A 352 -14.98 -25.96 -3.66
N ALA A 353 -15.41 -24.78 -4.11
CA ALA A 353 -14.86 -24.15 -5.31
C ALA A 353 -13.37 -23.79 -5.15
N LEU A 354 -12.98 -23.21 -4.01
CA LEU A 354 -11.60 -22.82 -3.72
C LEU A 354 -10.66 -24.03 -3.73
N TYR A 355 -11.12 -25.19 -3.25
CA TYR A 355 -10.37 -26.44 -3.36
C TYR A 355 -10.00 -26.75 -4.82
N TRP A 356 -10.98 -26.74 -5.73
CA TRP A 356 -10.73 -27.03 -7.14
C TRP A 356 -9.89 -25.97 -7.84
N TRP A 357 -10.08 -24.70 -7.50
CA TRP A 357 -9.23 -23.63 -8.00
C TRP A 357 -7.76 -23.82 -7.58
N LEU A 358 -7.51 -24.15 -6.30
CA LEU A 358 -6.17 -24.43 -5.78
C LEU A 358 -5.58 -25.72 -6.37
N HIS A 359 -6.39 -26.75 -6.53
CA HIS A 359 -5.99 -28.02 -7.13
C HIS A 359 -5.55 -27.82 -8.59
N ALA A 360 -6.26 -26.98 -9.35
CA ALA A 360 -5.88 -26.62 -10.71
C ALA A 360 -4.49 -25.97 -10.81
N GLN A 361 -4.08 -25.18 -9.79
CA GLN A 361 -2.77 -24.51 -9.77
C GLN A 361 -1.59 -25.49 -9.85
N ARG A 362 -1.80 -26.76 -9.46
CA ARG A 362 -0.81 -27.82 -9.59
C ARG A 362 -0.52 -28.19 -11.05
N TYR A 363 -1.53 -28.09 -11.91
CA TYR A 363 -1.47 -28.58 -13.28
C TYR A 363 -1.17 -27.49 -14.31
N ILE A 364 -1.36 -26.20 -13.97
CA ILE A 364 -1.07 -25.07 -14.86
C ILE A 364 0.33 -25.16 -15.53
N PRO A 365 1.42 -25.51 -14.81
CA PRO A 365 2.76 -25.51 -15.41
C PRO A 365 3.00 -26.58 -16.50
N GLY A 366 2.17 -27.61 -16.64
CA GLY A 366 2.47 -28.71 -17.57
C GLY A 366 1.33 -29.64 -17.99
N GLN A 367 0.14 -29.49 -17.43
CA GLN A 367 -1.04 -30.33 -17.71
C GLN A 367 -2.29 -29.46 -17.89
N PRO A 368 -2.35 -28.62 -18.94
CA PRO A 368 -3.39 -27.62 -19.11
C PRO A 368 -4.81 -28.21 -19.17
N GLU A 369 -4.99 -29.42 -19.72
CA GLU A 369 -6.32 -30.06 -19.78
C GLU A 369 -6.87 -30.40 -18.39
N LEU A 370 -6.03 -30.90 -17.48
CA LEU A 370 -6.45 -31.17 -16.10
C LEU A 370 -6.76 -29.87 -15.37
N ALA A 371 -5.94 -28.84 -15.54
CA ALA A 371 -6.19 -27.52 -14.97
C ALA A 371 -7.53 -26.94 -15.48
N LEU A 372 -7.82 -27.03 -16.79
CA LEU A 372 -9.08 -26.57 -17.37
C LEU A 372 -10.29 -27.33 -16.80
N SER A 373 -10.18 -28.65 -16.62
CA SER A 373 -11.21 -29.48 -15.99
C SER A 373 -11.48 -29.03 -14.54
N ASP A 374 -10.44 -28.86 -13.74
CA ASP A 374 -10.55 -28.45 -12.35
C ASP A 374 -11.11 -27.03 -12.21
N LEU A 375 -10.64 -26.08 -13.04
CA LEU A 375 -11.17 -24.72 -13.06
C LEU A 375 -12.64 -24.70 -13.48
N THR A 376 -13.03 -25.54 -14.45
CA THR A 376 -14.44 -25.66 -14.85
C THR A 376 -15.28 -26.21 -13.72
N ARG A 377 -14.78 -27.20 -12.96
CA ARG A 377 -15.47 -27.71 -11.78
C ARG A 377 -15.58 -26.64 -10.69
N SER A 378 -14.51 -25.87 -10.44
CA SER A 378 -14.53 -24.73 -9.52
C SER A 378 -15.63 -23.73 -9.89
N ILE A 379 -15.68 -23.32 -11.16
CA ILE A 379 -16.65 -22.35 -11.68
C ILE A 379 -18.08 -22.89 -11.58
N ASN A 380 -18.30 -24.17 -11.86
CA ASN A 380 -19.62 -24.80 -11.76
C ASN A 380 -20.13 -24.91 -10.31
N ILE A 381 -19.22 -25.03 -9.33
CA ILE A 381 -19.58 -25.03 -7.90
C ILE A 381 -19.90 -23.61 -7.44
N ALA A 382 -18.97 -22.67 -7.65
CA ALA A 382 -19.15 -21.26 -7.37
C ALA A 382 -18.25 -20.42 -8.30
N PRO A 383 -18.84 -19.59 -9.19
CA PRO A 383 -18.07 -18.69 -10.03
C PRO A 383 -17.23 -17.72 -9.20
N SER A 384 -15.97 -17.52 -9.60
CA SER A 384 -15.09 -16.53 -9.00
C SER A 384 -14.20 -15.91 -10.07
N ALA A 385 -13.82 -14.64 -9.88
CA ALA A 385 -12.96 -13.93 -10.81
C ALA A 385 -11.61 -14.65 -11.00
N ASN A 386 -10.99 -15.11 -9.91
CA ASN A 386 -9.73 -15.85 -9.94
C ASN A 386 -9.79 -17.14 -10.77
N ALA A 387 -10.93 -17.86 -10.75
CA ALA A 387 -11.07 -19.08 -11.55
C ALA A 387 -11.24 -18.77 -13.04
N TYR A 388 -12.02 -17.75 -13.38
CA TYR A 388 -12.14 -17.29 -14.76
C TYR A 388 -10.82 -16.77 -15.32
N VAL A 389 -10.09 -15.92 -14.57
CA VAL A 389 -8.77 -15.40 -14.99
C VAL A 389 -7.75 -16.51 -15.20
N ALA A 390 -7.68 -17.48 -14.29
CA ALA A 390 -6.78 -18.62 -14.44
C ALA A 390 -7.11 -19.44 -15.70
N ARG A 391 -8.40 -19.67 -15.97
CA ARG A 391 -8.85 -20.44 -17.14
C ARG A 391 -8.60 -19.67 -18.44
N ALA A 392 -8.89 -18.37 -18.45
CA ALA A 392 -8.59 -17.48 -19.57
C ALA A 392 -7.10 -17.42 -19.90
N THR A 393 -6.23 -17.44 -18.88
CA THR A 393 -4.77 -17.44 -19.07
C THR A 393 -4.34 -18.69 -19.84
N ILE A 394 -4.87 -19.87 -19.48
CA ILE A 394 -4.60 -21.11 -20.21
C ILE A 394 -5.15 -21.02 -21.64
N TYR A 395 -6.36 -20.47 -21.83
CA TYR A 395 -6.92 -20.29 -23.16
C TYR A 395 -6.09 -19.36 -24.05
N ARG A 396 -5.58 -18.24 -23.53
CA ARG A 396 -4.66 -17.35 -24.26
C ARG A 396 -3.37 -18.06 -24.67
N GLN A 397 -2.74 -18.79 -23.75
CA GLN A 397 -1.51 -19.55 -24.02
C GLN A 397 -1.71 -20.61 -25.11
N ARG A 398 -2.93 -21.16 -25.23
CA ARG A 398 -3.29 -22.13 -26.28
C ARG A 398 -3.88 -21.47 -27.53
N HIS A 399 -3.78 -20.16 -27.65
CA HIS A 399 -4.34 -19.35 -28.75
C HIS A 399 -5.86 -19.48 -28.92
N ASN A 400 -6.60 -19.95 -27.92
CA ASN A 400 -8.06 -19.91 -27.87
C ASN A 400 -8.52 -18.55 -27.32
N VAL A 401 -8.22 -17.49 -28.07
CA VAL A 401 -8.50 -16.10 -27.68
C VAL A 401 -9.99 -15.84 -27.42
N PRO A 402 -10.95 -16.36 -28.22
CA PRO A 402 -12.38 -16.13 -27.96
C PRO A 402 -12.84 -16.64 -26.58
N ALA A 403 -12.39 -17.83 -26.18
CA ALA A 403 -12.72 -18.38 -24.86
C ALA A 403 -12.09 -17.57 -23.73
N ALA A 404 -10.85 -17.08 -23.92
CA ALA A 404 -10.19 -16.22 -22.96
C ALA A 404 -10.93 -14.89 -22.75
N VAL A 405 -11.32 -14.21 -23.84
CA VAL A 405 -12.08 -12.95 -23.76
C VAL A 405 -13.42 -13.17 -23.06
N SER A 406 -14.12 -14.27 -23.35
CA SER A 406 -15.38 -14.63 -22.68
C SER A 406 -15.19 -14.80 -21.17
N ASP A 407 -14.19 -15.57 -20.75
CA ASP A 407 -13.91 -15.79 -19.32
C ASP A 407 -13.49 -14.50 -18.62
N LEU A 408 -12.67 -13.66 -19.26
CA LEU A 408 -12.22 -12.39 -18.68
C LEU A 408 -13.34 -11.36 -18.55
N ARG A 409 -14.31 -11.35 -19.48
CA ARG A 409 -15.54 -10.56 -19.32
C ARG A 409 -16.37 -11.05 -18.13
N ALA A 410 -16.55 -12.37 -17.98
CA ALA A 410 -17.23 -12.92 -16.81
C ALA A 410 -16.49 -12.62 -15.49
N ALA A 411 -15.15 -12.62 -15.50
CA ALA A 411 -14.36 -12.21 -14.34
C ALA A 411 -14.58 -10.73 -13.99
N LEU A 412 -14.61 -9.86 -15.00
CA LEU A 412 -14.83 -8.43 -14.84
C LEU A 412 -16.26 -8.10 -14.36
N GLU A 413 -17.26 -8.89 -14.76
CA GLU A 413 -18.62 -8.76 -14.22
C GLU A 413 -18.68 -9.02 -12.70
N LEU A 414 -17.86 -9.95 -12.20
CA LEU A 414 -17.76 -10.23 -10.76
C LEU A 414 -16.96 -9.16 -10.00
N GLU A 415 -15.92 -8.61 -10.63
CA GLU A 415 -15.06 -7.59 -10.03
C GLU A 415 -14.78 -6.42 -11.00
N PRO A 416 -15.74 -5.49 -11.17
CA PRO A 416 -15.69 -4.45 -12.22
C PRO A 416 -14.50 -3.49 -12.14
N ASN A 417 -13.94 -3.33 -10.94
CA ASN A 417 -12.87 -2.37 -10.65
C ASN A 417 -11.50 -3.05 -10.46
N ASN A 418 -11.36 -4.34 -10.79
CA ASN A 418 -10.08 -5.03 -10.64
C ASN A 418 -9.16 -4.76 -11.85
N SER A 419 -8.12 -3.96 -11.62
CA SER A 419 -7.17 -3.55 -12.66
C SER A 419 -6.37 -4.70 -13.27
N ASN A 420 -6.13 -5.79 -12.53
CA ASN A 420 -5.46 -6.97 -13.08
C ASN A 420 -6.35 -7.69 -14.11
N ILE A 421 -7.66 -7.75 -13.87
CA ILE A 421 -8.63 -8.35 -14.80
C ILE A 421 -8.77 -7.48 -16.05
N GLN A 422 -8.87 -6.16 -15.86
CA GLN A 422 -8.89 -5.19 -16.96
C GLN A 422 -7.63 -5.31 -17.83
N ALA A 423 -6.45 -5.44 -17.22
CA ALA A 423 -5.19 -5.65 -17.95
C ALA A 423 -5.22 -6.97 -18.74
N ALA A 424 -5.60 -8.08 -18.08
CA ALA A 424 -5.70 -9.39 -18.71
C ALA A 424 -6.68 -9.40 -19.91
N LEU A 425 -7.83 -8.73 -19.77
CA LEU A 425 -8.80 -8.55 -20.84
C LEU A 425 -8.24 -7.68 -21.97
N GLY A 426 -7.56 -6.58 -21.65
CA GLY A 426 -6.88 -5.73 -22.61
C GLY A 426 -5.86 -6.48 -23.45
N TYR A 427 -5.05 -7.34 -22.83
CA TYR A 427 -4.12 -8.22 -23.54
C TYR A 427 -4.83 -9.27 -24.42
N ALA A 428 -5.93 -9.86 -23.93
CA ALA A 428 -6.72 -10.81 -24.72
C ALA A 428 -7.36 -10.16 -25.95
N LEU A 429 -7.86 -8.93 -25.81
CA LEU A 429 -8.46 -8.14 -26.90
C LEU A 429 -7.42 -7.67 -27.92
N TRP A 430 -6.17 -7.45 -27.48
CA TRP A 430 -5.07 -7.23 -28.41
C TRP A 430 -4.84 -8.47 -29.29
N ASP A 431 -4.80 -9.66 -28.67
CA ASP A 431 -4.62 -10.92 -29.38
C ASP A 431 -5.79 -11.25 -30.33
N SER A 432 -7.02 -10.81 -30.01
CA SER A 432 -8.20 -11.00 -30.87
C SER A 432 -8.24 -10.05 -32.06
N GLY A 433 -7.43 -8.97 -32.04
CA GLY A 433 -7.46 -7.90 -33.02
C GLY A 433 -8.46 -6.78 -32.69
N ASP A 434 -9.15 -6.83 -31.54
CA ASP A 434 -10.08 -5.80 -31.07
C ASP A 434 -9.31 -4.62 -30.42
N ILE A 435 -8.44 -3.98 -31.21
CA ILE A 435 -7.43 -3.02 -30.72
C ILE A 435 -8.06 -1.83 -29.98
N ALA A 436 -9.23 -1.34 -30.42
CA ALA A 436 -9.91 -0.22 -29.79
C ALA A 436 -10.40 -0.55 -28.37
N GLN A 437 -11.00 -1.73 -28.17
CA GLN A 437 -11.42 -2.20 -26.84
C GLN A 437 -10.20 -2.55 -25.98
N SER A 438 -9.14 -3.08 -26.59
CA SER A 438 -7.86 -3.32 -25.91
C SER A 438 -7.31 -2.03 -25.28
N ARG A 439 -7.30 -0.91 -26.03
CA ARG A 439 -6.89 0.40 -25.49
C ARG A 439 -7.69 0.78 -24.26
N GLU A 440 -9.01 0.72 -24.36
CA GLU A 440 -9.89 1.13 -23.26
C GLU A 440 -9.62 0.34 -21.99
N MET A 441 -9.53 -0.99 -22.09
CA MET A 441 -9.28 -1.86 -20.94
C MET A 441 -7.88 -1.65 -20.34
N LEU A 442 -6.85 -1.48 -21.17
CA LEU A 442 -5.49 -1.21 -20.71
C LEU A 442 -5.37 0.18 -20.04
N GLU A 443 -6.05 1.20 -20.56
CA GLU A 443 -6.07 2.53 -19.94
C GLU A 443 -6.80 2.53 -18.59
N GLN A 444 -7.87 1.75 -18.46
CA GLN A 444 -8.54 1.56 -17.16
C GLN A 444 -7.62 0.85 -16.16
N ALA A 445 -6.96 -0.22 -16.60
CA ALA A 445 -6.00 -0.95 -15.78
C ALA A 445 -4.80 -0.08 -15.36
N HIS A 446 -4.29 0.79 -16.23
CA HIS A 446 -3.20 1.72 -15.91
C HIS A 446 -3.51 2.62 -14.72
N LYS A 447 -4.78 3.00 -14.53
CA LYS A 447 -5.18 3.88 -13.42
C LYS A 447 -4.98 3.22 -12.05
N GLY A 448 -5.15 1.90 -11.96
CA GLY A 448 -4.91 1.14 -10.72
C GLY A 448 -3.51 0.51 -10.64
N LEU A 449 -2.82 0.37 -11.78
CA LEU A 449 -1.47 -0.17 -11.89
C LEU A 449 -0.58 0.81 -12.68
N PRO A 450 -0.29 2.01 -12.12
CA PRO A 450 0.44 3.06 -12.84
C PRO A 450 1.89 2.66 -13.15
N ASP A 451 2.48 1.81 -12.31
CA ASP A 451 3.90 1.44 -12.41
C ASP A 451 4.12 0.06 -13.08
N ASP A 452 3.10 -0.53 -13.73
CA ASP A 452 3.29 -1.79 -14.46
C ASP A 452 3.96 -1.53 -15.83
N PRO A 453 5.24 -1.93 -16.01
CA PRO A 453 5.99 -1.64 -17.21
C PRO A 453 5.48 -2.44 -18.42
N ALA A 454 4.81 -3.59 -18.22
CA ALA A 454 4.22 -4.36 -19.31
C ALA A 454 3.02 -3.62 -19.92
N LEU A 455 2.26 -2.95 -19.06
CA LEU A 455 1.04 -2.27 -19.45
C LEU A 455 1.33 -1.00 -20.28
N ILE A 456 2.26 -0.16 -19.84
CA ILE A 456 2.67 1.04 -20.60
C ILE A 456 3.29 0.69 -21.96
N ARG A 457 4.05 -0.43 -22.04
CA ARG A 457 4.57 -0.94 -23.32
C ARG A 457 3.46 -1.34 -24.26
N GLN A 458 2.48 -2.08 -23.74
CA GLN A 458 1.35 -2.51 -24.55
C GLN A 458 0.52 -1.30 -25.02
N LEU A 459 0.32 -0.29 -24.18
CA LEU A 459 -0.36 0.95 -24.55
C LEU A 459 0.37 1.71 -25.66
N ALA A 460 1.71 1.72 -25.67
CA ALA A 460 2.47 2.28 -26.79
C ALA A 460 2.15 1.55 -28.11
N TYR A 461 2.18 0.21 -28.12
CA TYR A 461 1.87 -0.58 -29.33
C TYR A 461 0.41 -0.48 -29.77
N VAL A 462 -0.52 -0.45 -28.83
CA VAL A 462 -1.95 -0.31 -29.09
C VAL A 462 -2.25 1.03 -29.73
N ASN A 463 -1.73 2.12 -29.17
CA ASN A 463 -1.92 3.46 -29.73
C ASN A 463 -1.23 3.61 -31.08
N GLN A 464 -0.05 2.99 -31.26
CA GLN A 464 0.64 2.99 -32.54
C GLN A 464 -0.21 2.32 -33.63
N ARG A 465 -0.89 1.21 -33.31
CA ARG A 465 -1.75 0.50 -34.25
C ARG A 465 -3.08 1.21 -34.51
N LEU A 466 -3.56 1.99 -33.55
CA LEU A 466 -4.74 2.85 -33.69
C LEU A 466 -4.45 4.18 -34.38
N ASP A 467 -3.20 4.41 -34.80
CA ASP A 467 -2.78 5.65 -35.45
C ASP A 467 -2.80 6.89 -34.54
N ASP A 468 -2.80 6.69 -33.22
CA ASP A 468 -2.76 7.76 -32.23
C ASP A 468 -1.31 8.15 -31.92
N MET A 469 -0.75 8.99 -32.79
CA MET A 469 0.66 9.41 -32.72
C MET A 469 1.01 10.13 -31.39
N PRO A 470 0.21 11.10 -30.90
CA PRO A 470 0.49 11.75 -29.62
C PRO A 470 0.48 10.76 -28.44
N ALA A 471 -0.50 9.85 -28.38
CA ALA A 471 -0.54 8.83 -27.33
C ALA A 471 0.62 7.84 -27.44
N THR A 472 0.98 7.43 -28.67
CA THR A 472 2.14 6.56 -28.92
C THR A 472 3.42 7.19 -28.39
N GLN A 473 3.67 8.48 -28.69
CA GLN A 473 4.82 9.20 -28.16
C GLN A 473 4.76 9.30 -26.64
N HIS A 474 3.60 9.61 -26.07
CA HIS A 474 3.43 9.70 -24.62
C HIS A 474 3.83 8.40 -23.92
N TYR A 475 3.25 7.26 -24.33
CA TYR A 475 3.58 5.96 -23.72
C TYR A 475 5.01 5.50 -24.02
N ALA A 476 5.56 5.83 -25.20
CA ALA A 476 6.98 5.56 -25.49
C ALA A 476 7.91 6.29 -24.50
N ARG A 477 7.61 7.54 -24.12
CA ARG A 477 8.38 8.26 -23.09
C ARG A 477 8.32 7.56 -21.74
N LEU A 478 7.13 7.15 -21.30
CA LEU A 478 6.98 6.42 -20.04
C LEU A 478 7.79 5.13 -20.01
N VAL A 479 7.84 4.38 -21.12
CA VAL A 479 8.66 3.18 -21.24
C VAL A 479 10.16 3.51 -21.17
N ILE A 480 10.60 4.57 -21.84
CA ILE A 480 12.00 5.02 -21.82
C ILE A 480 12.39 5.42 -20.39
N ASP A 481 11.54 6.19 -19.71
CA ASP A 481 11.78 6.65 -18.34
C ASP A 481 11.80 5.48 -17.33
N ASP A 482 10.92 4.48 -17.47
CA ASP A 482 10.98 3.25 -16.66
C ASP A 482 12.32 2.53 -16.81
N ILE A 483 12.77 2.33 -18.06
CA ILE A 483 14.07 1.67 -18.33
C ILE A 483 15.23 2.50 -17.76
N ASP A 484 15.18 3.83 -17.90
CA ASP A 484 16.23 4.72 -17.39
C ASP A 484 16.26 4.76 -15.85
N ASN A 485 15.10 4.73 -15.20
CA ASN A 485 15.02 4.64 -13.75
C ASN A 485 15.60 3.32 -13.22
N GLN A 486 15.36 2.20 -13.91
CA GLN A 486 15.99 0.91 -13.58
C GLN A 486 17.51 0.97 -13.74
N ALA A 487 18.00 1.67 -14.76
CA ALA A 487 19.43 1.85 -15.03
C ALA A 487 20.19 2.59 -13.91
N LEU A 488 19.49 3.40 -13.10
CA LEU A 488 20.08 4.09 -11.95
C LEU A 488 20.52 3.13 -10.83
N ILE A 489 19.89 1.96 -10.75
CA ILE A 489 20.14 0.95 -9.70
C ILE A 489 21.07 -0.15 -10.23
N THR A 490 20.77 -0.68 -11.42
CA THR A 490 21.50 -1.80 -12.03
C THR A 490 21.83 -1.48 -13.49
N PRO A 491 23.06 -1.75 -13.96
CA PRO A 491 23.39 -1.55 -15.38
C PRO A 491 22.45 -2.32 -16.31
N LEU A 492 22.03 -1.69 -17.40
CA LEU A 492 21.12 -2.28 -18.37
C LEU A 492 21.74 -3.49 -19.07
N THR A 493 20.93 -4.54 -19.23
CA THR A 493 21.25 -5.68 -20.09
C THR A 493 21.28 -5.27 -21.58
N PRO A 494 21.96 -6.01 -22.45
CA PRO A 494 21.94 -5.75 -23.90
C PRO A 494 20.50 -5.70 -24.47
N GLU A 495 19.62 -6.56 -23.97
CA GLU A 495 18.21 -6.60 -24.37
C GLU A 495 17.47 -5.31 -23.97
N GLN A 496 17.67 -4.83 -22.74
CA GLN A 496 17.09 -3.56 -22.29
C GLN A 496 17.65 -2.36 -23.06
N ASN A 497 18.95 -2.34 -23.36
CA ASN A 497 19.55 -1.30 -24.20
C ASN A 497 18.95 -1.27 -25.61
N GLN A 498 18.73 -2.45 -26.21
CA GLN A 498 18.09 -2.56 -27.51
C GLN A 498 16.63 -2.10 -27.45
N GLN A 499 15.90 -2.52 -26.43
CA GLN A 499 14.51 -2.14 -26.24
C GLN A 499 14.36 -0.62 -26.07
N ARG A 500 15.20 -0.02 -25.23
CA ARG A 500 15.26 1.43 -25.04
C ARG A 500 15.50 2.16 -26.36
N PHE A 501 16.47 1.71 -27.15
CA PHE A 501 16.73 2.28 -28.47
C PHE A 501 15.52 2.13 -29.40
N ASN A 502 14.85 0.97 -29.40
CA ASN A 502 13.66 0.74 -30.23
C ASN A 502 12.52 1.70 -29.87
N PHE A 503 12.26 1.95 -28.58
CA PHE A 503 11.24 2.92 -28.15
C PHE A 503 11.64 4.36 -28.46
N ARG A 504 12.93 4.71 -28.34
CA ARG A 504 13.45 6.02 -28.75
C ARG A 504 13.32 6.24 -30.27
N ARG A 505 13.60 5.21 -31.07
CA ARG A 505 13.41 5.24 -32.52
C ARG A 505 11.93 5.33 -32.89
N LEU A 506 11.07 4.60 -32.20
CA LEU A 506 9.62 4.69 -32.37
C LEU A 506 9.11 6.11 -32.08
N HIS A 507 9.52 6.70 -30.97
CA HIS A 507 9.12 8.05 -30.57
C HIS A 507 9.52 9.10 -31.62
N GLU A 508 10.76 9.00 -32.12
CA GLU A 508 11.29 9.87 -33.18
C GLU A 508 10.53 9.69 -34.51
N GLU A 509 10.39 8.45 -34.97
CA GLU A 509 9.77 8.14 -36.28
C GLU A 509 8.30 8.55 -36.36
N VAL A 510 7.56 8.38 -35.27
CA VAL A 510 6.14 8.76 -35.14
C VAL A 510 5.98 10.28 -35.15
N GLY A 511 6.93 11.01 -34.54
CA GLY A 511 6.94 12.47 -34.53
C GLY A 511 7.38 13.08 -35.87
N ARG A 512 8.13 12.32 -36.67
CA ARG A 512 8.72 12.81 -37.92
C ARG A 512 7.72 12.84 -39.08
N ARG A 513 7.43 14.04 -39.58
CA ARG A 513 6.70 14.24 -40.84
C ARG A 513 7.58 14.66 -42.01
N TRP A 514 8.61 15.46 -41.74
CA TRP A 514 9.56 15.89 -42.75
C TRP A 514 10.79 15.01 -42.72
N THR A 515 11.34 14.72 -43.90
CA THR A 515 12.65 14.10 -44.04
C THR A 515 13.37 14.83 -45.15
N PHE A 516 14.61 15.21 -44.91
CA PHE A 516 15.44 15.85 -45.91
C PHE A 516 16.66 15.00 -46.16
N SER A 517 17.06 14.87 -47.42
CA SER A 517 18.27 14.14 -47.76
C SER A 517 19.08 14.85 -48.81
N PHE A 518 20.40 14.76 -48.66
CA PHE A 518 21.36 15.19 -49.67
C PHE A 518 22.32 14.04 -49.96
N ASP A 519 22.35 13.59 -51.20
CA ASP A 519 23.24 12.53 -51.66
C ASP A 519 24.09 13.04 -52.81
N SER A 520 25.40 12.83 -52.74
CA SER A 520 26.31 13.15 -53.83
C SER A 520 27.39 12.09 -53.99
N SER A 521 27.74 11.80 -55.24
CA SER A 521 28.87 10.97 -55.62
C SER A 521 29.73 11.74 -56.59
N ILE A 522 31.00 11.96 -56.24
CA ILE A 522 31.94 12.81 -56.97
C ILE A 522 33.11 11.99 -57.49
N GLY A 523 33.27 11.90 -58.81
CA GLY A 523 34.38 11.18 -59.43
C GLY A 523 35.72 11.91 -59.25
N LEU A 524 36.74 11.24 -58.71
CA LEU A 524 38.01 11.86 -58.32
C LEU A 524 39.02 12.06 -59.47
N ARG A 525 38.82 11.44 -60.64
CA ARG A 525 39.69 11.62 -61.82
C ARG A 525 38.92 12.26 -62.99
N SER A 526 39.62 13.00 -63.85
CA SER A 526 39.03 13.62 -65.04
C SER A 526 38.48 12.60 -66.06
N GLY A 527 39.03 11.38 -66.08
CA GLY A 527 38.55 10.22 -66.83
C GLY A 527 37.61 9.30 -66.06
N ALA A 528 37.30 9.62 -64.79
CA ALA A 528 36.35 8.85 -63.98
C ALA A 528 34.91 9.16 -64.39
N MET A 529 34.58 8.93 -65.66
CA MET A 529 33.20 8.73 -66.06
C MET A 529 32.76 7.44 -65.39
N SER A 530 31.73 7.51 -64.55
CA SER A 530 31.10 6.27 -64.11
C SER A 530 30.62 5.56 -65.37
N THR A 531 31.12 4.35 -65.63
CA THR A 531 30.46 3.45 -66.57
C THR A 531 29.17 3.02 -65.88
N ALA A 532 28.11 3.80 -66.13
CA ALA A 532 26.79 3.68 -65.55
C ALA A 532 26.69 3.89 -64.02
N ASN A 533 26.80 5.14 -63.54
CA ASN A 533 26.01 5.53 -62.37
C ASN A 533 24.61 5.93 -62.89
N ASN A 534 23.89 4.99 -63.50
CA ASN A 534 22.55 5.24 -64.01
C ASN A 534 21.58 5.15 -62.82
N ASN A 535 21.70 6.08 -61.86
CA ASN A 535 20.70 6.21 -60.80
C ASN A 535 19.33 6.24 -61.49
N VAL A 536 18.50 5.25 -61.19
CA VAL A 536 17.11 5.21 -61.62
C VAL A 536 16.49 6.53 -61.13
N GLY A 537 15.96 7.33 -62.06
CA GLY A 537 15.52 8.70 -61.77
C GLY A 537 16.59 9.79 -61.89
N GLY A 538 17.74 9.55 -62.50
CA GLY A 538 18.80 10.55 -62.76
C GLY A 538 18.46 11.58 -63.84
N ALA A 539 19.28 12.64 -63.95
CA ALA A 539 18.96 13.80 -64.80
C ALA A 539 19.03 13.54 -66.31
N ALA A 540 19.89 12.63 -66.72
CA ALA A 540 19.96 12.13 -68.09
C ALA A 540 19.96 10.59 -68.06
N PRO A 541 18.79 9.94 -68.10
CA PRO A 541 18.69 8.49 -68.07
C PRO A 541 19.52 7.87 -69.21
N GLY A 542 20.33 6.85 -68.91
CA GLY A 542 21.18 6.16 -69.90
C GLY A 542 22.47 6.88 -70.30
N LYS A 543 22.74 8.08 -69.78
CA LYS A 543 23.99 8.82 -70.04
C LYS A 543 25.00 8.62 -68.92
N SER A 544 26.27 8.41 -69.29
CA SER A 544 27.38 8.36 -68.33
C SER A 544 27.77 9.77 -67.88
N TYR A 545 27.98 9.95 -66.58
CA TYR A 545 28.46 11.18 -65.98
C TYR A 545 29.56 10.89 -64.95
N ARG A 546 30.34 11.90 -64.58
CA ARG A 546 31.43 11.83 -63.60
C ARG A 546 30.93 11.97 -62.16
N SER A 547 30.01 12.89 -61.92
CA SER A 547 29.47 13.15 -60.59
C SER A 547 27.94 13.36 -60.62
N TYR A 548 27.27 13.04 -59.53
CA TYR A 548 25.83 13.27 -59.30
C TYR A 548 25.60 13.90 -57.94
N GLY A 549 24.55 14.72 -57.85
CA GLY A 549 24.07 15.28 -56.60
C GLY A 549 22.55 15.37 -56.62
N GLN A 550 21.92 15.06 -55.50
CA GLN A 550 20.51 15.31 -55.26
C GLN A 550 20.28 15.90 -53.87
N LEU A 551 19.27 16.75 -53.78
CA LEU A 551 18.67 17.24 -52.55
C LEU A 551 17.18 16.92 -52.61
N GLU A 552 16.65 16.19 -51.64
CA GLU A 552 15.25 15.78 -51.54
C GLU A 552 14.64 16.30 -50.23
N ALA A 553 13.39 16.74 -50.31
CA ALA A 553 12.51 17.01 -49.19
C ALA A 553 11.25 16.16 -49.32
N GLU A 554 10.98 15.34 -48.32
CA GLU A 554 9.84 14.43 -48.25
C GLU A 554 8.94 14.82 -47.08
N TYR A 555 7.62 14.86 -47.33
CA TYR A 555 6.59 15.07 -46.33
C TYR A 555 5.62 13.89 -46.30
N ARG A 556 5.48 13.25 -45.15
CA ARG A 556 4.54 12.14 -44.93
C ARG A 556 3.12 12.66 -44.73
N ILE A 557 2.17 12.10 -45.48
CA ILE A 557 0.77 12.52 -45.52
C ILE A 557 -0.12 11.38 -45.04
N GLY A 558 -1.24 11.75 -44.43
CA GLY A 558 -2.21 10.79 -43.94
C GLY A 558 -1.81 10.25 -42.58
N ARG A 559 -2.03 8.95 -42.40
CA ARG A 559 -2.02 8.28 -41.11
C ARG A 559 -0.63 8.11 -40.49
N ASN A 560 0.44 8.09 -41.30
CA ASN A 560 1.81 7.82 -40.80
C ASN A 560 1.92 6.39 -40.22
N MET A 561 1.20 5.42 -40.80
CA MET A 561 1.15 4.03 -40.34
C MET A 561 2.46 3.28 -40.65
N LEU A 562 3.39 3.33 -39.69
CA LEU A 562 4.68 2.64 -39.72
C LEU A 562 4.55 1.10 -39.68
N LEU A 563 3.48 0.58 -39.05
CA LEU A 563 3.29 -0.84 -38.73
C LEU A 563 2.31 -1.61 -39.61
N GLU A 564 1.57 -0.99 -40.53
CA GLU A 564 0.71 -1.73 -41.46
C GLU A 564 1.16 -1.58 -42.92
N GLY A 565 2.22 -0.81 -43.16
CA GLY A 565 2.75 -0.63 -44.50
C GLY A 565 1.84 0.23 -45.35
N ASP A 566 1.44 1.39 -44.87
CA ASP A 566 0.66 2.33 -45.66
C ASP A 566 1.18 3.75 -45.45
N LEU A 567 2.45 3.93 -45.78
CA LEU A 567 3.11 5.24 -45.68
C LEU A 567 3.05 5.92 -47.04
N LEU A 568 2.28 6.99 -47.11
CA LEU A 568 2.17 7.86 -48.28
C LEU A 568 2.93 9.16 -48.01
N SER A 569 3.73 9.61 -48.97
CA SER A 569 4.45 10.87 -48.89
C SER A 569 4.43 11.62 -50.21
N VAL A 570 4.46 12.96 -50.10
CA VAL A 570 4.85 13.84 -51.20
C VAL A 570 6.32 14.13 -51.03
N TYR A 571 7.09 14.05 -52.11
CA TYR A 571 8.48 14.47 -52.09
C TYR A 571 8.77 15.39 -53.27
N SER A 572 9.74 16.27 -53.08
CA SER A 572 10.33 17.06 -54.14
C SER A 572 11.84 17.01 -54.02
N ARG A 573 12.52 16.90 -55.16
CA ARG A 573 13.97 16.82 -55.22
C ARG A 573 14.54 17.65 -56.36
N VAL A 574 15.69 18.23 -56.11
CA VAL A 574 16.52 18.89 -57.12
C VAL A 574 17.77 18.06 -57.29
N PHE A 575 18.10 17.70 -58.53
CA PHE A 575 19.23 16.85 -58.82
C PHE A 575 19.92 17.26 -60.12
N ALA A 576 21.21 16.98 -60.21
CA ALA A 576 22.04 17.36 -61.33
C ALA A 576 23.19 16.37 -61.49
N ASP A 577 23.80 16.39 -62.67
CA ASP A 577 24.98 15.60 -63.01
C ASP A 577 26.08 16.47 -63.62
N THR A 578 27.14 15.88 -64.16
CA THR A 578 28.23 16.62 -64.83
C THR A 578 28.08 16.66 -66.35
N GLY A 579 27.07 15.97 -66.90
CA GLY A 579 26.99 15.63 -68.31
C GLY A 579 28.23 14.89 -68.81
N GLU A 580 28.47 14.98 -70.12
CA GLU A 580 29.68 14.45 -70.78
C GLU A 580 30.93 15.34 -70.58
N ASN A 581 30.82 16.43 -69.82
CA ASN A 581 31.90 17.40 -69.59
C ASN A 581 32.77 16.99 -68.38
N GLY A 582 34.08 17.25 -68.44
CA GLY A 582 35.06 16.92 -67.38
C GLY A 582 34.94 17.71 -66.05
N VAL A 583 33.83 18.42 -65.81
CA VAL A 583 33.59 19.22 -64.60
C VAL A 583 33.39 18.29 -63.40
N MET A 584 33.95 18.64 -62.25
CA MET A 584 33.88 17.81 -61.04
C MET A 584 32.53 17.94 -60.30
N MET A 585 31.96 19.15 -60.23
CA MET A 585 30.72 19.40 -59.50
C MET A 585 29.48 19.08 -60.36
N PRO A 586 28.46 18.40 -59.80
CA PRO A 586 27.23 18.03 -60.50
C PRO A 586 26.31 19.24 -60.67
N VAL A 587 26.61 20.10 -61.64
CA VAL A 587 25.87 21.35 -61.92
C VAL A 587 25.30 21.41 -63.34
N LYS A 588 25.49 20.34 -64.13
CA LYS A 588 24.96 20.19 -65.47
C LYS A 588 23.65 19.39 -65.41
N ASN A 589 22.79 19.65 -66.39
CA ASN A 589 21.46 19.05 -66.50
C ASN A 589 20.66 19.12 -65.17
N PRO A 590 20.52 20.30 -64.54
CA PRO A 590 19.69 20.41 -63.33
C PRO A 590 18.24 20.06 -63.65
N MET A 591 17.67 19.19 -62.84
CA MET A 591 16.29 18.72 -62.89
C MET A 591 15.61 18.98 -61.55
N SER A 592 14.31 19.27 -61.61
CA SER A 592 13.41 19.22 -60.48
C SER A 592 12.45 18.04 -60.66
N GLY A 593 12.31 17.23 -59.63
CA GLY A 593 11.36 16.12 -59.57
C GLY A 593 10.39 16.35 -58.44
N THR A 594 9.08 16.26 -58.70
CA THR A 594 8.06 16.28 -57.65
C THR A 594 7.13 15.11 -57.83
N GLY A 595 6.90 14.36 -56.75
CA GLY A 595 6.20 13.09 -56.84
C GLY A 595 5.49 12.65 -55.58
N LEU A 596 4.76 11.56 -55.72
CA LEU A 596 4.16 10.78 -54.64
C LEU A 596 4.94 9.49 -54.47
N ARG A 597 5.16 9.08 -53.23
CA ARG A 597 5.81 7.83 -52.84
C ARG A 597 4.91 7.09 -51.86
N TRP A 598 4.67 5.81 -52.13
CA TRP A 598 3.80 4.95 -51.33
C TRP A 598 4.53 3.68 -50.95
N LYS A 599 4.53 3.36 -49.65
CA LYS A 599 5.05 2.10 -49.10
C LYS A 599 3.85 1.22 -48.71
N PRO A 600 3.43 0.26 -49.55
CA PRO A 600 2.24 -0.57 -49.34
C PRO A 600 2.46 -1.83 -48.47
N LEU A 601 3.70 -2.14 -48.09
CA LEU A 601 4.02 -3.35 -47.34
C LEU A 601 4.60 -3.00 -45.97
N ARG A 602 4.15 -3.72 -44.94
CA ARG A 602 4.61 -3.55 -43.56
C ARG A 602 6.05 -4.02 -43.38
N ASP A 603 6.25 -5.31 -43.65
CA ASP A 603 7.46 -6.05 -43.27
C ASP A 603 8.57 -5.95 -44.31
N GLN A 604 8.28 -5.31 -45.45
CA GLN A 604 9.22 -5.14 -46.55
C GLN A 604 9.35 -3.67 -46.89
N ILE A 605 10.58 -3.21 -47.09
CA ILE A 605 10.85 -1.88 -47.61
C ILE A 605 10.59 -1.95 -49.11
N PHE A 606 9.36 -1.67 -49.53
CA PHE A 606 8.93 -1.63 -50.91
C PHE A 606 8.21 -0.31 -51.17
N PHE A 607 8.63 0.44 -52.17
CA PHE A 607 8.06 1.74 -52.52
C PHE A 607 7.61 1.76 -53.98
N LEU A 608 6.41 2.29 -54.20
CA LEU A 608 5.92 2.71 -55.50
C LEU A 608 5.93 4.23 -55.54
N ALA A 609 6.44 4.82 -56.62
CA ALA A 609 6.47 6.27 -56.78
C ALA A 609 6.07 6.72 -58.18
N VAL A 610 5.44 7.88 -58.24
CA VAL A 610 5.14 8.61 -59.46
C VAL A 610 5.78 9.98 -59.34
N GLU A 611 6.67 10.34 -60.26
CA GLU A 611 7.44 11.58 -60.22
C GLU A 611 7.33 12.33 -61.53
N GLN A 612 6.97 13.62 -61.46
CA GLN A 612 7.09 14.52 -62.59
C GLN A 612 8.46 15.18 -62.58
N GLN A 613 9.26 14.93 -63.62
CA GLN A 613 10.57 15.52 -63.81
C GLN A 613 10.51 16.71 -64.77
N LEU A 614 11.20 17.80 -64.42
CA LEU A 614 11.22 19.06 -65.13
C LEU A 614 12.66 19.57 -65.24
N PRO A 615 13.20 19.78 -66.45
CA PRO A 615 14.51 20.40 -66.63
C PRO A 615 14.50 21.86 -66.16
N LEU A 616 15.51 22.24 -65.39
CA LEU A 616 15.72 23.61 -64.91
C LEU A 616 16.59 24.43 -65.88
N ASN A 617 17.23 23.77 -66.85
CA ASN A 617 17.95 24.43 -67.94
C ASN A 617 17.33 24.05 -69.30
N GLY A 618 16.97 25.04 -70.12
CA GLY A 618 16.31 24.83 -71.42
C GLY A 618 17.18 24.22 -72.53
N GLN A 619 18.36 23.68 -72.22
CA GLN A 619 19.34 23.25 -73.23
C GLN A 619 19.46 21.73 -73.39
N ASN A 620 19.18 20.89 -72.37
CA ASN A 620 19.53 19.45 -72.42
C ASN A 620 18.62 18.47 -71.63
N GLY A 621 17.35 18.78 -71.38
CA GLY A 621 16.42 17.85 -70.71
C GLY A 621 15.00 17.90 -71.26
N ALA A 622 14.28 16.78 -71.19
CA ALA A 622 12.86 16.70 -71.52
C ALA A 622 12.06 16.54 -70.22
N SER A 623 10.90 17.20 -70.14
CA SER A 623 9.96 16.88 -69.07
C SER A 623 9.38 15.49 -69.30
N ASP A 624 9.41 14.66 -68.26
CA ASP A 624 8.92 13.29 -68.30
C ASP A 624 8.25 12.91 -66.96
N THR A 625 7.32 11.97 -67.02
CA THR A 625 6.70 11.35 -65.85
C THR A 625 7.35 9.98 -65.66
N MET A 626 7.89 9.75 -64.47
CA MET A 626 8.55 8.51 -64.08
C MET A 626 7.65 7.70 -63.15
N LEU A 627 7.43 6.43 -63.50
CA LEU A 627 6.89 5.42 -62.59
C LEU A 627 8.07 4.63 -62.03
N ARG A 628 8.20 4.54 -60.71
CA ARG A 628 9.34 3.88 -60.04
C ARG A 628 8.85 2.85 -59.02
N ALA A 629 9.51 1.70 -58.97
CA ALA A 629 9.33 0.69 -57.95
C ALA A 629 10.70 0.35 -57.37
N SER A 630 10.85 0.49 -56.05
CA SER A 630 12.11 0.21 -55.36
C SER A 630 11.89 -0.68 -54.14
N ALA A 631 12.85 -1.53 -53.83
CA ALA A 631 12.79 -2.45 -52.72
C ALA A 631 14.16 -2.61 -52.04
N SER A 632 14.17 -2.79 -50.72
CA SER A 632 15.35 -3.15 -49.95
C SER A 632 15.10 -4.41 -49.13
N PHE A 633 16.01 -5.39 -49.23
CA PHE A 633 15.93 -6.66 -48.53
C PHE A 633 17.17 -6.90 -47.66
N PHE A 634 17.02 -7.77 -46.66
CA PHE A 634 18.07 -8.20 -45.73
C PHE A 634 18.64 -7.12 -44.79
N ASN A 635 18.11 -5.89 -44.84
CA ASN A 635 18.55 -4.73 -44.05
C ASN A 635 17.73 -4.49 -42.76
N GLY A 636 17.11 -5.53 -42.22
CA GLY A 636 16.27 -5.47 -41.02
C GLY A 636 16.93 -6.02 -39.76
N GLY A 637 16.48 -5.57 -38.59
CA GLY A 637 16.89 -6.09 -37.28
C GLY A 637 18.40 -6.06 -37.09
N LYS A 638 19.00 -7.22 -36.79
CA LYS A 638 20.44 -7.35 -36.52
C LYS A 638 21.37 -6.98 -37.69
N TYR A 639 20.83 -6.85 -38.90
CA TYR A 639 21.58 -6.53 -40.13
C TYR A 639 21.26 -5.14 -40.69
N SER A 640 20.58 -4.30 -39.92
CA SER A 640 20.26 -2.94 -40.35
C SER A 640 21.49 -2.03 -40.40
N ASP A 641 21.46 -1.04 -41.31
CA ASP A 641 22.43 0.07 -41.42
C ASP A 641 22.07 1.22 -40.44
N GLU A 642 21.21 0.94 -39.47
CA GLU A 642 20.86 1.85 -38.36
C GLU A 642 21.82 1.69 -37.19
N TRP A 643 21.81 2.63 -36.25
CA TRP A 643 22.65 2.53 -35.06
C TRP A 643 22.26 1.34 -34.17
N HIS A 644 23.24 0.52 -33.78
CA HIS A 644 23.02 -0.54 -32.78
C HIS A 644 23.55 -0.08 -31.42
N PRO A 645 22.75 -0.05 -30.34
CA PRO A 645 23.20 0.43 -29.03
C PRO A 645 24.27 -0.50 -28.41
N ASN A 646 24.21 -1.79 -28.72
CA ASN A 646 25.06 -2.81 -28.12
C ASN A 646 26.38 -3.05 -28.88
N GLY A 647 27.37 -3.59 -28.17
CA GLY A 647 28.64 -4.04 -28.76
C GLY A 647 29.52 -2.92 -29.34
N SER A 648 30.70 -3.31 -29.84
CA SER A 648 31.66 -2.41 -30.49
C SER A 648 31.39 -2.19 -31.98
N GLY A 649 30.48 -2.96 -32.58
CA GLY A 649 30.18 -2.91 -34.00
C GLY A 649 29.17 -3.98 -34.42
N TRP A 650 28.71 -3.91 -35.67
CA TRP A 650 27.73 -4.84 -36.22
C TRP A 650 27.90 -5.04 -37.73
N PHE A 651 27.40 -6.16 -38.24
CA PHE A 651 27.31 -6.40 -39.68
C PHE A 651 26.02 -5.81 -40.24
N ALA A 652 26.10 -5.15 -41.39
CA ALA A 652 24.95 -4.73 -42.16
C ALA A 652 24.99 -5.35 -43.55
N GLN A 653 23.82 -5.58 -44.13
CA GLN A 653 23.69 -6.00 -45.52
C GLN A 653 22.40 -5.46 -46.13
N ASN A 654 22.44 -5.20 -47.43
CA ASN A 654 21.29 -4.69 -48.15
C ASN A 654 21.30 -5.19 -49.59
N LEU A 655 20.20 -5.80 -50.04
CA LEU A 655 19.90 -6.00 -51.45
C LEU A 655 18.90 -4.94 -51.87
N TYR A 656 19.38 -3.92 -52.58
CA TYR A 656 18.57 -2.85 -53.13
C TYR A 656 18.20 -3.15 -54.58
N LEU A 657 16.91 -3.18 -54.88
CA LEU A 657 16.37 -3.34 -56.23
C LEU A 657 15.59 -2.07 -56.59
N ASP A 658 15.77 -1.57 -57.80
CA ASP A 658 15.07 -0.37 -58.28
C ASP A 658 14.77 -0.51 -59.77
N ALA A 659 13.57 -0.12 -60.17
CA ALA A 659 13.14 -0.14 -61.56
C ALA A 659 12.28 1.08 -61.84
N ALA A 660 12.47 1.72 -63.00
CA ALA A 660 11.61 2.79 -63.45
C ALA A 660 11.29 2.74 -64.94
N GLN A 661 10.11 3.27 -65.25
CA GLN A 661 9.66 3.57 -66.60
C GLN A 661 9.46 5.08 -66.72
N TYR A 662 10.11 5.68 -67.72
CA TYR A 662 9.86 7.05 -68.14
C TYR A 662 8.85 7.01 -69.30
N ILE A 663 7.72 7.68 -69.13
CA ILE A 663 6.54 7.50 -69.99
C ILE A 663 6.74 8.17 -71.34
N ARG A 664 7.22 9.42 -71.37
CA ARG A 664 7.31 10.23 -72.59
C ARG A 664 8.45 9.78 -73.48
N GLN A 665 9.60 9.44 -72.89
CA GLN A 665 10.78 9.01 -73.61
C GLN A 665 10.78 7.50 -73.93
N ASP A 666 9.83 6.73 -73.36
CA ASP A 666 9.74 5.27 -73.46
C ASP A 666 11.04 4.55 -73.06
N ILE A 667 11.55 4.93 -71.90
CA ILE A 667 12.80 4.46 -71.36
C ILE A 667 12.52 3.58 -70.15
N GLN A 668 13.19 2.43 -70.07
CA GLN A 668 13.24 1.59 -68.87
C GLN A 668 14.62 1.65 -68.23
N ALA A 669 14.68 1.75 -66.92
CA ALA A 669 15.93 1.71 -66.14
C ALA A 669 15.78 0.74 -64.97
N TRP A 670 16.84 0.04 -64.61
CA TRP A 670 16.88 -0.81 -63.42
C TRP A 670 18.26 -0.83 -62.78
N THR A 671 18.25 -1.10 -61.48
CA THR A 671 19.44 -1.26 -60.64
C THR A 671 19.21 -2.41 -59.66
N ALA A 672 20.22 -3.27 -59.50
CA ALA A 672 20.33 -4.22 -58.41
C ALA A 672 21.68 -4.01 -57.72
N ASP A 673 21.69 -3.65 -56.44
CA ASP A 673 22.88 -3.41 -55.62
C ASP A 673 22.85 -4.33 -54.39
N TYR A 674 23.79 -5.26 -54.28
CA TYR A 674 23.98 -6.05 -53.06
C TYR A 674 25.22 -5.57 -52.32
N ARG A 675 25.04 -5.10 -51.10
CA ARG A 675 26.09 -4.56 -50.23
C ARG A 675 26.19 -5.34 -48.94
N VAL A 676 27.41 -5.55 -48.48
CA VAL A 676 27.73 -6.06 -47.16
C VAL A 676 28.76 -5.14 -46.51
N SER A 677 28.56 -4.81 -45.24
CA SER A 677 29.43 -3.90 -44.49
C SER A 677 29.59 -4.29 -43.03
N TRP A 678 30.65 -3.76 -42.41
CA TRP A 678 30.88 -3.86 -40.97
C TRP A 678 30.95 -2.46 -40.39
N HIS A 679 30.07 -2.12 -39.47
CA HIS A 679 30.11 -0.85 -38.75
C HIS A 679 30.96 -0.99 -37.49
N GLN A 680 32.12 -0.35 -37.47
CA GLN A 680 32.97 -0.28 -36.29
C GLN A 680 32.73 1.03 -35.54
N LYS A 681 32.25 0.98 -34.29
CA LYS A 681 32.14 2.18 -33.44
C LYS A 681 33.54 2.72 -33.13
N VAL A 682 33.73 4.00 -33.37
CA VAL A 682 35.00 4.72 -33.12
C VAL A 682 34.85 5.85 -32.11
N ALA A 683 33.64 6.39 -31.97
CA ALA A 683 33.25 7.34 -30.94
C ALA A 683 31.72 7.26 -30.73
N ASN A 684 31.20 7.96 -29.72
CA ASN A 684 29.75 8.05 -29.55
C ASN A 684 29.11 8.69 -30.79
N GLY A 685 28.05 8.05 -31.31
CA GLY A 685 27.40 8.48 -32.55
C GLY A 685 28.30 8.42 -33.79
N GLN A 686 29.39 7.64 -33.83
CA GLN A 686 30.26 7.57 -34.99
C GLN A 686 30.75 6.15 -35.29
N THR A 687 30.76 5.78 -36.58
CA THR A 687 31.32 4.52 -37.05
C THR A 687 32.20 4.69 -38.28
N ILE A 688 33.17 3.81 -38.41
CA ILE A 688 33.85 3.53 -39.68
C ILE A 688 33.26 2.25 -40.26
N GLU A 689 32.80 2.33 -41.50
CA GLU A 689 32.11 1.28 -42.22
C GLU A 689 32.92 0.90 -43.49
N PRO A 690 33.86 -0.05 -43.39
CA PRO A 690 34.30 -0.78 -44.57
C PRO A 690 33.13 -1.58 -45.17
N TYR A 691 32.99 -1.50 -46.49
CA TYR A 691 31.95 -2.20 -47.23
C TYR A 691 32.44 -2.71 -48.58
N ALA A 692 31.78 -3.76 -49.04
CA ALA A 692 31.90 -4.28 -50.40
C ALA A 692 30.51 -4.37 -51.01
N HIS A 693 30.41 -4.17 -52.32
CA HIS A 693 29.15 -4.29 -53.03
C HIS A 693 29.34 -4.80 -54.46
N VAL A 694 28.29 -5.43 -54.99
CA VAL A 694 28.17 -5.81 -56.39
C VAL A 694 26.89 -5.20 -56.92
N GLN A 695 26.98 -4.56 -58.09
CA GLN A 695 25.88 -3.82 -58.67
C GLN A 695 25.71 -4.15 -60.16
N ASP A 696 24.47 -4.36 -60.57
CA ASP A 696 24.04 -4.50 -61.96
C ASP A 696 23.10 -3.32 -62.27
N ASN A 697 23.49 -2.51 -63.26
CA ASN A 697 22.70 -1.40 -63.73
C ASN A 697 22.33 -1.65 -65.19
N GLY A 698 21.10 -1.36 -65.56
CA GLY A 698 20.67 -1.48 -66.94
C GLY A 698 19.62 -0.47 -67.35
N TYR A 699 19.51 -0.34 -68.66
CA TYR A 699 18.75 0.70 -69.31
C TYR A 699 18.31 0.24 -70.70
N ARG A 700 17.10 0.60 -71.10
CA ARG A 700 16.55 0.26 -72.42
C ARG A 700 15.96 1.51 -73.08
N ASP A 701 16.55 1.89 -74.19
CA ASP A 701 16.08 2.92 -75.14
C ASP A 701 16.40 2.42 -76.54
N LYS A 702 15.40 1.85 -77.23
CA LYS A 702 15.52 1.16 -78.54
C LYS A 702 16.49 -0.03 -78.58
N GLY A 703 17.34 -0.21 -77.58
CA GLY A 703 18.27 -1.32 -77.34
C GLY A 703 18.70 -1.33 -75.86
N THR A 704 19.25 -2.45 -75.40
CA THR A 704 19.66 -2.62 -74.00
C THR A 704 21.10 -2.18 -73.79
N GLN A 705 21.32 -1.35 -72.78
CA GLN A 705 22.61 -0.89 -72.30
C GLN A 705 22.73 -1.21 -70.80
N GLY A 706 23.93 -1.45 -70.31
CA GLY A 706 24.11 -1.72 -68.88
C GLY A 706 25.54 -2.03 -68.49
N ALA A 707 25.79 -2.12 -67.19
CA ALA A 707 27.08 -2.44 -66.63
C ALA A 707 26.95 -3.29 -65.36
N GLN A 708 27.88 -4.24 -65.21
CA GLN A 708 28.10 -5.01 -63.99
C GLN A 708 29.38 -4.54 -63.36
N LEU A 709 29.30 -4.14 -62.09
CA LEU A 709 30.40 -3.56 -61.36
C LEU A 709 30.50 -4.11 -59.95
N GLY A 710 31.71 -4.07 -59.41
CA GLY A 710 31.99 -4.40 -58.02
C GLY A 710 32.77 -3.27 -57.39
N GLY A 711 32.51 -2.99 -56.13
CA GLY A 711 33.20 -1.92 -55.42
C GLY A 711 33.54 -2.28 -54.00
N VAL A 712 34.60 -1.66 -53.52
CA VAL A 712 34.97 -1.65 -52.10
C VAL A 712 35.12 -0.21 -51.66
N GLY A 713 34.73 0.08 -50.43
CA GLY A 713 34.84 1.43 -49.91
C GLY A 713 34.89 1.46 -48.40
N VAL A 714 35.14 2.66 -47.88
CA VAL A 714 35.06 2.95 -46.46
C VAL A 714 34.20 4.20 -46.31
N ARG A 715 33.24 4.18 -45.38
CA ARG A 715 32.45 5.34 -44.97
C ARG A 715 32.74 5.70 -43.53
N TRP A 716 32.76 6.98 -43.24
CA TRP A 716 32.63 7.52 -41.90
C TRP A 716 31.20 7.98 -41.73
N ASN A 717 30.47 7.32 -40.84
CA ASN A 717 29.10 7.64 -40.50
C ASN A 717 29.06 8.39 -39.17
N ILE A 718 28.34 9.50 -39.14
CA ILE A 718 28.17 10.39 -38.00
C ILE A 718 26.67 10.55 -37.76
N TRP A 719 26.21 10.12 -36.60
CA TRP A 719 24.84 10.26 -36.15
C TRP A 719 24.75 11.43 -35.17
N THR A 720 23.74 12.28 -35.34
CA THR A 720 23.55 13.48 -34.50
C THR A 720 22.07 13.69 -34.19
N GLY A 721 21.78 14.57 -33.23
CA GLY A 721 20.42 14.97 -32.86
C GLY A 721 19.71 14.04 -31.87
N GLU A 722 20.40 13.06 -31.26
CA GLU A 722 19.81 12.25 -30.20
C GLU A 722 19.34 13.14 -29.04
N THR A 723 18.14 12.86 -28.53
CA THR A 723 17.60 13.49 -27.33
C THR A 723 17.39 12.43 -26.25
N HIS A 724 16.81 12.83 -25.11
CA HIS A 724 16.41 11.87 -24.10
C HIS A 724 15.35 10.88 -24.62
N TYR A 725 14.46 11.32 -25.52
CA TYR A 725 13.36 10.50 -26.03
C TYR A 725 13.52 10.06 -27.48
N ASP A 726 14.35 10.74 -28.26
CA ASP A 726 14.54 10.47 -29.69
C ASP A 726 15.87 9.77 -29.95
N ALA A 727 15.83 8.66 -30.68
CA ALA A 727 17.03 8.06 -31.24
C ALA A 727 17.58 8.96 -32.35
N TRP A 728 18.85 8.82 -32.72
CA TRP A 728 19.55 9.61 -33.73
C TRP A 728 18.71 9.91 -34.99
N PRO A 729 18.12 11.11 -35.13
CA PRO A 729 17.29 11.45 -36.30
C PRO A 729 18.12 11.74 -37.54
N HIS A 730 19.38 12.13 -37.37
CA HIS A 730 20.24 12.58 -38.46
C HIS A 730 21.44 11.65 -38.66
N LYS A 731 21.82 11.39 -39.91
CA LYS A 731 23.00 10.59 -40.30
C LYS A 731 23.75 11.29 -41.43
N VAL A 732 25.02 11.58 -41.21
CA VAL A 732 25.97 12.07 -42.22
C VAL A 732 26.95 10.95 -42.54
N SER A 733 27.15 10.65 -43.81
CA SER A 733 28.00 9.59 -44.33
C SER A 733 29.00 10.19 -45.31
N LEU A 734 30.29 10.13 -44.98
CA LEU A 734 31.38 10.58 -45.85
C LEU A 734 32.22 9.37 -46.23
N GLY A 735 32.29 9.05 -47.52
CA GLY A 735 32.93 7.82 -47.96
C GLY A 735 33.84 7.97 -49.15
N VAL A 736 34.83 7.09 -49.24
CA VAL A 736 35.64 6.88 -50.44
C VAL A 736 35.35 5.48 -50.95
N LYS A 737 35.06 5.38 -52.24
CA LYS A 737 34.72 4.12 -52.91
C LYS A 737 35.61 3.92 -54.11
N TYR A 738 36.15 2.72 -54.25
CA TYR A 738 36.76 2.23 -55.48
C TYR A 738 35.80 1.26 -56.18
N GLN A 739 35.60 1.42 -57.47
CA GLN A 739 34.74 0.55 -58.29
C GLN A 739 35.48 0.02 -59.50
N HIS A 740 35.20 -1.24 -59.83
CA HIS A 740 35.66 -1.94 -61.01
C HIS A 740 34.47 -2.40 -61.86
N THR A 741 34.47 -2.05 -63.15
CA THR A 741 33.46 -2.49 -64.11
C THR A 741 33.90 -3.78 -64.80
N PHE A 742 33.21 -4.88 -64.49
CA PHE A 742 33.49 -6.21 -65.03
C PHE A 742 33.01 -6.36 -66.48
N LYS A 743 31.80 -5.87 -66.75
CA LYS A 743 31.12 -6.02 -68.04
C LYS A 743 30.31 -4.77 -68.35
N ALA A 744 30.35 -4.33 -69.61
CA ALA A 744 29.47 -3.30 -70.15
C ALA A 744 28.80 -3.81 -71.42
N ILE A 745 27.52 -3.48 -71.59
CA ILE A 745 26.69 -3.88 -72.73
C ILE A 745 26.31 -2.59 -73.48
N ASN A 746 26.65 -2.51 -74.76
CA ASN A 746 26.28 -1.40 -75.67
C ASN A 746 26.55 0.02 -75.13
N GLN A 747 27.58 0.19 -74.29
CA GLN A 747 28.02 1.49 -73.76
C GLN A 747 29.47 1.78 -74.13
N ARG A 748 29.82 3.07 -74.24
CA ARG A 748 31.23 3.48 -74.31
C ARG A 748 31.90 3.09 -72.98
N ASN A 749 32.86 2.18 -73.03
CA ASN A 749 33.72 1.89 -71.90
C ASN A 749 34.56 3.14 -71.61
N GLY A 750 34.19 3.90 -70.58
CA GLY A 750 35.13 4.78 -69.88
C GLY A 750 36.21 3.95 -69.16
N GLU A 751 36.92 4.54 -68.21
CA GLU A 751 37.84 3.78 -67.37
C GLU A 751 37.08 2.72 -66.55
N ARG A 752 37.54 1.47 -66.60
CA ARG A 752 36.96 0.36 -65.81
C ARG A 752 37.21 0.52 -64.32
N ASN A 753 38.16 1.36 -63.91
CA ASN A 753 38.57 1.55 -62.52
C ASN A 753 38.32 2.99 -62.11
N ASN A 754 37.38 3.21 -61.21
CA ASN A 754 36.95 4.54 -60.81
C ASN A 754 36.98 4.71 -59.29
N ALA A 755 37.37 5.90 -58.84
CA ALA A 755 37.35 6.28 -57.44
C ALA A 755 36.38 7.44 -57.21
N PHE A 756 35.53 7.32 -56.21
CA PHE A 756 34.48 8.27 -55.88
C PHE A 756 34.58 8.73 -54.44
N LEU A 757 34.30 10.01 -54.21
CA LEU A 757 33.91 10.55 -52.91
C LEU A 757 32.38 10.51 -52.84
N THR A 758 31.82 9.88 -51.81
CA THR A 758 30.38 9.81 -51.56
C THR A 758 30.03 10.62 -50.34
N ILE A 759 28.98 11.43 -50.44
CA ILE A 759 28.40 12.21 -49.34
C ILE A 759 26.94 11.81 -49.27
N GLY A 760 26.48 11.39 -48.10
CA GLY A 760 25.06 11.16 -47.80
C GLY A 760 24.71 11.90 -46.53
N VAL A 761 23.64 12.68 -46.55
CA VAL A 761 23.13 13.40 -45.39
C VAL A 761 21.64 13.11 -45.32
N HIS A 762 21.17 12.64 -44.17
CA HIS A 762 19.77 12.49 -43.85
C HIS A 762 19.49 13.29 -42.59
N TRP A 763 18.46 14.15 -42.60
CA TRP A 763 18.04 14.90 -41.42
C TRP A 763 16.53 15.00 -41.27
#